data_AF-A0A8S1IY59-F1
#
_entry.id   AF-A0A8S1IY59-F1
#
_cell.length_a   1.000
_cell.length_b   1.000
_cell.length_c   1.000
_cell.angle_alpha   90.00
_cell.angle_beta   90.00
_cell.angle_gamma   90.00
#
_symmetry.space_group_name_H-M   'P 1'
#
loop_
_entity.id
_entity.type
_entity.pdbx_description
1 polymer ?
#
loop_
_entity_poly.entity_id
_entity_poly.type
_entity_poly.pdbx_seq_one_letter_code
_entity_poly.pdbx_strand_id
1 'polypeptide(L)'
;MLNSHQTTILVGETGSGKTTQIPQFICEAGYTRDRRKIACTQPRRVAAMSVARRVADEMDVDLGEEVGYSIRFEECSGPKTVIKFLTDGMLLREAMSDPLLEKYSVIILDEAHERTLATDVLFGLIKEVLKQRADLHLVVMSATLEAEKFQGYFRDAPLMKVPGRLHPVEIFYTQDPEADYLEAAIRTVVQIHVCEPPGDVLLFLTGEEEIEDACKKINKEIGQMDNKVGPVKVLPLYSTLPPQQQQRIFENAPPPIKEGGPPGRKIVVATNIAETSLTIDGIVYVIDPGFAKQKVYNPRIRVESLLVSPISRASAHQRAGRAGRTQPGKCFRLYTEKSFKNDLQEQTYPEILRSNLGSVVLQLKKLGIDDLVHFDFMDPPAPETLMRALELLNYLGAIDDDGNLTEVGNIMAEFPLDPQLAKMLVASPEFKCSNEILIIAAMLSSPNCFLRPRDAMKAADEAKARFVHVDGDHLTLLQVFNKWKQHADEKDWCYDNFLNFRSLKSADNVRTQLMRICQRLGVRMLSTDPESKDYYVNIRKAVVCGFFMQVAHLERSGHYLTVKDNQMVYLHPSACLDQKPEWVVYQEFVLTTRNYIRTVTDIKGEWLIDISPHYYDVSNFPNGDARRALERLYAKRERDRSGKF
;
A
#
# COMPACT_ATOMS: atom_id res chain seq x y z
N MET A 1 24.49 -12.49 22.67
CA MET A 1 23.15 -12.10 23.14
C MET A 1 22.10 -13.10 22.70
N LEU A 2 21.96 -13.38 21.40
CA LEU A 2 21.03 -14.38 20.87
C LEU A 2 21.12 -15.76 21.55
N ASN A 3 22.33 -16.31 21.74
CA ASN A 3 22.49 -17.61 22.43
C ASN A 3 22.01 -17.64 23.89
N SER A 4 21.78 -16.48 24.51
CA SER A 4 21.40 -16.36 25.93
C SER A 4 19.98 -15.84 26.12
N HIS A 5 19.36 -15.29 25.07
CA HIS A 5 18.05 -14.66 25.16
C HIS A 5 17.23 -14.98 23.91
N GLN A 6 15.98 -15.39 24.14
CA GLN A 6 15.05 -15.74 23.09
C GLN A 6 14.62 -14.51 22.26
N THR A 7 14.53 -13.34 22.88
CA THR A 7 14.22 -12.06 22.21
C THR A 7 15.35 -11.07 22.40
N THR A 8 15.72 -10.35 21.35
CA THR A 8 16.74 -9.28 21.40
C THR A 8 16.24 -8.05 20.64
N ILE A 9 16.36 -6.87 21.26
CA ILE A 9 16.08 -5.59 20.61
C ILE A 9 17.40 -5.02 20.10
N LEU A 10 17.48 -4.71 18.81
CA LEU A 10 18.67 -4.14 18.19
C LEU A 10 18.35 -2.75 17.65
N VAL A 11 19.08 -1.75 18.12
CA VAL A 11 18.96 -0.37 17.65
C VAL A 11 20.25 0.05 16.98
N GLY A 12 20.12 0.58 15.77
CA GLY A 12 21.24 1.12 15.03
C GLY A 12 20.74 2.02 13.91
N GLU A 13 21.49 3.06 13.60
CA GLU A 13 21.09 4.02 12.58
C GLU A 13 20.96 3.37 11.19
N THR A 14 20.22 4.01 10.31
CA THR A 14 20.08 3.54 8.93
C THR A 14 21.43 3.58 8.21
N GLY A 15 21.79 2.50 7.52
CA GLY A 15 23.12 2.36 6.91
C GLY A 15 24.20 1.71 7.79
N SER A 16 23.89 1.37 9.05
CA SER A 16 24.81 0.61 9.93
C SER A 16 24.96 -0.87 9.56
N GLY A 17 24.26 -1.34 8.52
CA GLY A 17 24.31 -2.74 8.08
C GLY A 17 23.39 -3.71 8.81
N LYS A 18 22.45 -3.24 9.66
CA LYS A 18 21.49 -4.11 10.38
C LYS A 18 20.84 -5.15 9.47
N THR A 19 20.21 -4.65 8.42
CA THR A 19 19.37 -5.42 7.50
C THR A 19 20.17 -6.40 6.64
N THR A 20 21.39 -6.03 6.25
CA THR A 20 22.23 -6.87 5.38
C THR A 20 23.07 -7.86 6.18
N GLN A 21 23.68 -7.44 7.30
CA GLN A 21 24.68 -8.23 8.02
C GLN A 21 24.08 -9.14 9.10
N ILE A 22 23.06 -8.70 9.85
CA ILE A 22 22.50 -9.48 10.96
C ILE A 22 21.96 -10.85 10.52
N PRO A 23 21.17 -10.96 9.43
CA PRO A 23 20.73 -12.27 8.94
C PRO A 23 21.89 -13.20 8.58
N GLN A 24 22.97 -12.65 8.00
CA GLN A 24 24.17 -13.42 7.62
C GLN A 24 24.89 -13.94 8.87
N PHE A 25 25.13 -13.09 9.87
CA PHE A 25 25.76 -13.50 11.14
C PHE A 25 24.97 -14.59 11.86
N ILE A 26 23.64 -14.51 11.82
CA ILE A 26 22.76 -15.52 12.42
C ILE A 26 22.85 -16.84 11.64
N CYS A 27 22.94 -16.79 10.31
CA CYS A 27 23.15 -17.96 9.47
C CYS A 27 24.50 -18.62 9.76
N GLU A 28 25.58 -17.85 9.82
CA GLU A 28 26.94 -18.32 10.15
C GLU A 28 27.03 -18.94 11.55
N ALA A 29 26.30 -18.38 12.52
CA ALA A 29 26.20 -18.92 13.88
C ALA A 29 25.51 -20.30 13.94
N GLY A 30 24.93 -20.78 12.83
CA GLY A 30 24.43 -22.15 12.68
C GLY A 30 22.95 -22.32 12.96
N TYR A 31 22.17 -21.24 13.04
CA TYR A 31 20.71 -21.29 13.26
C TYR A 31 19.93 -21.89 12.08
N THR A 32 20.59 -22.17 10.95
CA THR A 32 19.98 -22.77 9.74
C THR A 32 20.40 -24.23 9.52
N ARG A 33 21.21 -24.83 10.41
CA ARG A 33 21.80 -26.17 10.23
C ARG A 33 20.79 -27.31 10.26
N ASP A 34 19.64 -27.11 10.89
CA ASP A 34 18.54 -28.08 11.00
C ASP A 34 17.51 -27.96 9.87
N ARG A 35 17.88 -27.31 8.76
CA ARG A 35 17.02 -27.02 7.60
C ARG A 35 15.92 -25.99 7.86
N ARG A 36 15.90 -25.35 9.03
CA ARG A 36 15.05 -24.17 9.26
C ARG A 36 15.69 -22.92 8.68
N LYS A 37 14.83 -21.92 8.45
CA LYS A 37 15.17 -20.68 7.76
C LYS A 37 15.24 -19.50 8.74
N ILE A 38 15.84 -18.42 8.28
CA ILE A 38 15.77 -17.10 8.90
C ILE A 38 14.77 -16.27 8.11
N ALA A 39 13.74 -15.77 8.79
CA ALA A 39 12.80 -14.79 8.24
C ALA A 39 13.29 -13.39 8.59
N CYS A 40 13.48 -12.52 7.61
CA CYS A 40 13.75 -11.09 7.85
C CYS A 40 12.65 -10.25 7.20
N THR A 41 11.80 -9.63 8.01
CA THR A 41 10.68 -8.86 7.50
C THR A 41 11.12 -7.47 7.07
N GLN A 42 10.43 -6.93 6.06
CA GLN A 42 10.60 -5.56 5.58
C GLN A 42 9.23 -4.92 5.36
N PRO A 43 8.98 -3.70 5.86
CA PRO A 43 7.72 -2.99 5.62
C PRO A 43 7.42 -2.75 4.14
N ARG A 44 8.47 -2.63 3.30
CA ARG A 44 8.37 -2.23 1.90
C ARG A 44 8.82 -3.35 0.95
N ARG A 45 8.03 -3.56 -0.10
CA ARG A 45 8.31 -4.55 -1.17
C ARG A 45 9.68 -4.33 -1.81
N VAL A 46 9.99 -3.08 -2.20
CA VAL A 46 11.24 -2.73 -2.87
C VAL A 46 12.44 -3.03 -1.97
N ALA A 47 12.32 -2.77 -0.66
CA ALA A 47 13.36 -3.06 0.31
C ALA A 47 13.64 -4.56 0.44
N ALA A 48 12.58 -5.39 0.58
CA ALA A 48 12.73 -6.85 0.62
C ALA A 48 13.48 -7.39 -0.61
N MET A 49 13.11 -6.90 -1.81
CA MET A 49 13.74 -7.32 -3.06
C MET A 49 15.19 -6.82 -3.20
N SER A 50 15.46 -5.55 -2.88
CA SER A 50 16.80 -4.97 -3.03
C SER A 50 17.78 -5.54 -2.02
N VAL A 51 17.34 -5.73 -0.78
CA VAL A 51 18.16 -6.32 0.28
C VAL A 51 18.44 -7.79 -0.03
N ALA A 52 17.44 -8.57 -0.45
CA ALA A 52 17.66 -9.97 -0.81
C ALA A 52 18.69 -10.11 -1.93
N ARG A 53 18.61 -9.28 -2.98
CA ARG A 53 19.63 -9.24 -4.04
C ARG A 53 20.99 -8.88 -3.48
N ARG A 54 21.09 -7.83 -2.68
CA ARG A 54 22.36 -7.37 -2.10
C ARG A 54 23.00 -8.45 -1.22
N VAL A 55 22.22 -9.14 -0.39
CA VAL A 55 22.72 -10.21 0.48
C VAL A 55 23.08 -11.45 -0.32
N ALA A 56 22.36 -11.76 -1.40
CA ALA A 56 22.75 -12.81 -2.34
C ALA A 56 24.13 -12.51 -2.98
N ASP A 57 24.32 -11.26 -3.44
CA ASP A 57 25.61 -10.80 -3.99
C ASP A 57 26.73 -10.84 -2.93
N GLU A 58 26.46 -10.46 -1.68
CA GLU A 58 27.44 -10.49 -0.58
C GLU A 58 27.83 -11.91 -0.15
N MET A 59 26.89 -12.86 -0.25
CA MET A 59 27.11 -14.28 0.06
C MET A 59 27.62 -15.09 -1.13
N ASP A 60 27.78 -14.47 -2.30
CA ASP A 60 28.18 -15.11 -3.57
C ASP A 60 27.24 -16.27 -3.97
N VAL A 61 25.92 -16.03 -3.90
CA VAL A 61 24.88 -17.02 -4.25
C VAL A 61 23.87 -16.44 -5.22
N ASP A 62 23.21 -17.32 -5.98
CA ASP A 62 22.14 -16.94 -6.89
C ASP A 62 20.86 -16.57 -6.12
N LEU A 63 20.30 -15.38 -6.42
CA LEU A 63 19.04 -14.94 -5.84
C LEU A 63 17.90 -15.93 -6.15
N GLY A 64 17.26 -16.44 -5.11
CA GLY A 64 16.21 -17.46 -5.17
C GLY A 64 16.67 -18.85 -4.72
N GLU A 65 17.98 -19.09 -4.62
CA GLU A 65 18.56 -20.29 -4.02
C GLU A 65 18.70 -20.12 -2.50
N GLU A 66 19.91 -19.95 -1.94
CA GLU A 66 20.18 -19.83 -0.50
C GLU A 66 19.58 -18.55 0.11
N VAL A 67 19.60 -17.46 -0.65
CA VAL A 67 18.99 -16.17 -0.29
C VAL A 67 17.82 -15.92 -1.23
N GLY A 68 16.64 -15.62 -0.67
CA GLY A 68 15.44 -15.38 -1.46
C GLY A 68 14.54 -14.32 -0.85
N TYR A 69 13.48 -13.98 -1.57
CA TYR A 69 12.43 -13.10 -1.06
C TYR A 69 11.01 -13.58 -1.33
N SER A 70 10.06 -13.10 -0.54
CA SER A 70 8.62 -13.31 -0.76
C SER A 70 7.82 -12.05 -0.45
N ILE A 71 7.11 -11.56 -1.44
CA ILE A 71 6.25 -10.38 -1.35
C ILE A 71 4.86 -10.72 -1.89
N ARG A 72 3.87 -9.86 -1.64
CA ARG A 72 2.51 -10.08 -2.15
C ARG A 72 2.54 -10.21 -3.68
N PHE A 73 2.05 -11.35 -4.15
CA PHE A 73 1.98 -11.74 -5.55
C PHE A 73 3.30 -12.05 -6.26
N GLU A 74 4.42 -12.23 -5.54
CA GLU A 74 5.71 -12.58 -6.14
C GLU A 74 6.59 -13.32 -5.12
N GLU A 75 7.05 -14.52 -5.49
CA GLU A 75 7.91 -15.35 -4.64
C GLU A 75 9.15 -15.80 -5.42
N CYS A 76 10.31 -15.48 -4.87
CA CYS A 76 11.62 -15.82 -5.40
C CYS A 76 12.41 -16.52 -4.28
N SER A 77 11.96 -17.73 -3.94
CA SER A 77 12.61 -18.59 -2.94
C SER A 77 12.29 -20.06 -3.25
N GLY A 78 13.14 -20.96 -2.78
CA GLY A 78 13.03 -22.39 -3.03
C GLY A 78 13.36 -23.26 -1.81
N PRO A 79 13.53 -24.58 -2.02
CA PRO A 79 13.90 -25.52 -0.97
C PRO A 79 15.30 -25.23 -0.37
N LYS A 80 16.23 -24.70 -1.17
CA LYS A 80 17.59 -24.32 -0.73
C LYS A 80 17.63 -23.06 0.13
N THR A 81 16.57 -22.24 0.13
CA THR A 81 16.59 -20.93 0.79
C THR A 81 16.73 -21.06 2.29
N VAL A 82 17.79 -20.48 2.84
CA VAL A 82 18.10 -20.40 4.26
C VAL A 82 17.84 -19.01 4.84
N ILE A 83 18.00 -17.94 4.05
CA ILE A 83 17.63 -16.57 4.42
C ILE A 83 16.52 -16.10 3.51
N LYS A 84 15.36 -15.81 4.09
CA LYS A 84 14.18 -15.32 3.36
C LYS A 84 13.83 -13.91 3.81
N PHE A 85 13.98 -12.95 2.90
CA PHE A 85 13.47 -11.59 3.09
C PHE A 85 12.01 -11.52 2.65
N LEU A 86 11.11 -11.08 3.50
CA LEU A 86 9.69 -11.05 3.16
C LEU A 86 9.02 -9.79 3.67
N THR A 87 7.90 -9.40 3.06
CA THR A 87 7.13 -8.32 3.68
C THR A 87 6.43 -8.82 4.95
N ASP A 88 6.21 -7.94 5.92
CA ASP A 88 5.52 -8.24 7.17
C ASP A 88 4.18 -8.97 6.93
N GLY A 89 3.39 -8.49 5.96
CA GLY A 89 2.12 -9.13 5.58
C GLY A 89 2.25 -10.53 4.96
N MET A 90 3.42 -10.88 4.40
CA MET A 90 3.68 -12.25 3.91
C MET A 90 4.04 -13.18 5.07
N LEU A 91 4.82 -12.71 6.06
CA LEU A 91 5.07 -13.51 7.26
C LEU A 91 3.78 -13.76 8.04
N LEU A 92 2.93 -12.72 8.16
CA LEU A 92 1.61 -12.85 8.79
C LEU A 92 0.75 -13.89 8.06
N ARG A 93 0.77 -13.94 6.73
CA ARG A 93 0.06 -14.97 5.96
C ARG A 93 0.65 -16.36 6.18
N GLU A 94 1.98 -16.49 6.23
CA GLU A 94 2.59 -17.77 6.55
C GLU A 94 2.18 -18.26 7.95
N ALA A 95 2.07 -17.35 8.94
CA ALA A 95 1.55 -17.66 10.27
C ALA A 95 0.10 -18.17 10.24
N MET A 96 -0.73 -17.76 9.27
CA MET A 96 -2.10 -18.27 9.14
C MET A 96 -2.15 -19.75 8.72
N SER A 97 -1.17 -20.22 7.95
CA SER A 97 -1.06 -21.63 7.55
C SER A 97 -0.20 -22.47 8.49
N ASP A 98 0.78 -21.84 9.14
CA ASP A 98 1.73 -22.43 10.08
C ASP A 98 1.80 -21.54 11.34
N PRO A 99 0.85 -21.68 12.29
CA PRO A 99 0.73 -20.81 13.46
C PRO A 99 1.95 -20.81 14.39
N LEU A 100 2.75 -21.89 14.38
CA LEU A 100 3.97 -22.01 15.16
C LEU A 100 5.22 -21.57 14.39
N LEU A 101 5.07 -21.18 13.12
CA LEU A 101 6.15 -20.74 12.23
C LEU A 101 7.32 -21.74 12.23
N GLU A 102 7.00 -23.04 12.15
CA GLU A 102 7.94 -24.16 12.31
C GLU A 102 9.10 -24.13 11.31
N LYS A 103 8.86 -23.54 10.14
CA LYS A 103 9.88 -23.34 9.10
C LYS A 103 11.04 -22.45 9.55
N TYR A 104 10.85 -21.65 10.60
CA TYR A 104 11.81 -20.64 11.03
C TYR A 104 12.43 -20.99 12.40
N SER A 105 13.74 -20.79 12.49
CA SER A 105 14.50 -20.83 13.74
C SER A 105 14.71 -19.43 14.32
N VAL A 106 14.80 -18.42 13.45
CA VAL A 106 14.90 -17.01 13.83
C VAL A 106 13.99 -16.16 12.97
N ILE A 107 13.25 -15.26 13.62
CA ILE A 107 12.47 -14.21 12.97
C ILE A 107 13.09 -12.87 13.33
N ILE A 108 13.32 -12.05 12.30
CA ILE A 108 13.84 -10.70 12.41
C ILE A 108 12.72 -9.77 11.95
N LEU A 109 12.20 -8.94 12.85
CA LEU A 109 11.27 -7.87 12.53
C LEU A 109 12.07 -6.58 12.34
N ASP A 110 12.43 -6.28 11.10
CA ASP A 110 13.23 -5.11 10.75
C ASP A 110 12.38 -3.85 10.55
N GLU A 111 13.01 -2.69 10.70
CA GLU A 111 12.38 -1.37 10.55
C GLU A 111 11.10 -1.25 11.40
N ALA A 112 11.10 -1.84 12.60
CA ALA A 112 9.96 -1.94 13.51
C ALA A 112 9.34 -0.58 13.92
N HIS A 113 10.09 0.51 13.75
CA HIS A 113 9.63 1.88 13.99
C HIS A 113 8.65 2.39 12.92
N GLU A 114 8.54 1.76 11.75
CA GLU A 114 7.48 2.11 10.79
C GLU A 114 6.09 1.74 11.32
N ARG A 115 6.01 0.84 12.34
CA ARG A 115 4.77 0.47 13.05
C ARG A 115 3.60 0.21 12.10
N THR A 116 3.87 -0.61 11.07
CA THR A 116 2.84 -1.00 10.10
C THR A 116 1.81 -1.89 10.75
N LEU A 117 0.63 -1.97 10.13
CA LEU A 117 -0.47 -2.79 10.64
C LEU A 117 -0.07 -4.26 10.79
N ALA A 118 0.67 -4.81 9.82
CA ALA A 118 1.12 -6.19 9.87
C ALA A 118 2.23 -6.42 10.90
N THR A 119 3.15 -5.47 11.08
CA THR A 119 4.21 -5.54 12.10
C THR A 119 3.60 -5.62 13.50
N ASP A 120 2.62 -4.78 13.80
CA ASP A 120 1.97 -4.72 15.12
C ASP A 120 1.20 -6.00 15.46
N VAL A 121 0.53 -6.59 14.46
CA VAL A 121 -0.12 -7.90 14.62
C VAL A 121 0.91 -9.00 14.86
N LEU A 122 2.02 -9.00 14.10
CA LEU A 122 3.11 -9.96 14.27
C LEU A 122 3.75 -9.88 15.65
N PHE A 123 3.85 -8.71 16.27
CA PHE A 123 4.36 -8.58 17.64
C PHE A 123 3.55 -9.41 18.63
N GLY A 124 2.22 -9.27 18.63
CA GLY A 124 1.34 -10.03 19.51
C GLY A 124 1.37 -11.53 19.22
N LEU A 125 1.32 -11.91 17.94
CA LEU A 125 1.35 -13.31 17.53
C LEU A 125 2.66 -14.00 17.92
N ILE A 126 3.80 -13.41 17.56
CA ILE A 126 5.11 -14.01 17.85
C ILE A 126 5.35 -14.05 19.36
N LYS A 127 4.89 -13.05 20.12
CA LYS A 127 4.98 -13.08 21.59
C LYS A 127 4.26 -14.27 22.21
N GLU A 128 3.13 -14.71 21.65
CA GLU A 128 2.47 -15.96 22.06
C GLU A 128 3.23 -17.20 21.59
N VAL A 129 3.72 -17.22 20.34
CA VAL A 129 4.50 -18.36 19.80
C VAL A 129 5.78 -18.58 20.61
N LEU A 130 6.47 -17.52 21.02
CA LEU A 130 7.70 -17.61 21.82
C LEU A 130 7.47 -18.31 23.17
N LYS A 131 6.26 -18.25 23.75
CA LYS A 131 5.92 -18.99 24.98
C LYS A 131 5.86 -20.50 24.73
N GLN A 132 5.48 -20.91 23.52
CA GLN A 132 5.32 -22.31 23.13
C GLN A 132 6.59 -22.89 22.52
N ARG A 133 7.38 -22.06 21.84
CA ARG A 133 8.59 -22.44 21.12
C ARG A 133 9.85 -21.80 21.69
N ALA A 134 10.43 -22.44 22.71
CA ALA A 134 11.69 -22.03 23.32
C ALA A 134 12.90 -22.05 22.35
N ASP A 135 12.77 -22.76 21.23
CA ASP A 135 13.77 -22.89 20.19
C ASP A 135 13.71 -21.76 19.14
N LEU A 136 12.60 -21.04 19.04
CA LEU A 136 12.43 -19.89 18.16
C LEU A 136 13.06 -18.63 18.79
N HIS A 137 13.86 -17.90 18.02
CA HIS A 137 14.43 -16.63 18.45
C HIS A 137 13.80 -15.45 17.68
N LEU A 138 13.64 -14.32 18.37
CA LEU A 138 13.12 -13.07 17.81
C LEU A 138 14.17 -11.96 17.91
N VAL A 139 14.43 -11.28 16.80
CA VAL A 139 15.21 -10.04 16.76
C VAL A 139 14.30 -8.91 16.29
N VAL A 140 14.16 -7.85 17.08
CA VAL A 140 13.42 -6.65 16.67
C VAL A 140 14.43 -5.55 16.37
N MET A 141 14.52 -5.12 15.11
CA MET A 141 15.49 -4.12 14.67
C MET A 141 14.79 -2.78 14.44
N SER A 142 15.38 -1.70 14.95
CA SER A 142 14.87 -0.34 14.77
C SER A 142 15.99 0.68 14.57
N ALA A 143 15.66 1.79 13.92
CA ALA A 143 16.54 2.94 13.76
C ALA A 143 16.28 4.06 14.78
N THR A 144 15.17 4.00 15.51
CA THR A 144 14.73 5.09 16.41
C THR A 144 14.95 4.77 17.88
N LEU A 145 14.87 5.83 18.70
CA LEU A 145 15.02 5.81 20.16
C LEU A 145 13.84 5.19 20.92
N GLU A 146 12.80 4.63 20.27
CA GLU A 146 11.68 3.95 20.95
C GLU A 146 12.06 2.57 21.56
N ALA A 147 13.36 2.30 21.69
CA ALA A 147 13.90 1.05 22.18
C ALA A 147 13.24 0.60 23.49
N GLU A 148 13.01 1.53 24.42
CA GLU A 148 12.42 1.26 25.73
C GLU A 148 10.98 0.73 25.64
N LYS A 149 10.18 1.24 24.69
CA LYS A 149 8.82 0.75 24.46
C LYS A 149 8.83 -0.70 23.96
N PHE A 150 9.73 -1.00 23.02
CA PHE A 150 9.93 -2.37 22.53
C PHE A 150 10.45 -3.30 23.64
N GLN A 151 11.40 -2.84 24.46
CA GLN A 151 11.91 -3.61 25.59
C GLN A 151 10.79 -3.94 26.59
N GLY A 152 10.04 -2.93 27.04
CA GLY A 152 8.93 -3.14 27.98
C GLY A 152 7.85 -4.08 27.43
N TYR A 153 7.53 -3.95 26.14
CA TYR A 153 6.55 -4.85 25.50
C TYR A 153 7.04 -6.31 25.41
N PHE A 154 8.34 -6.52 25.12
CA PHE A 154 8.97 -7.84 25.02
C PHE A 154 9.65 -8.30 26.32
N ARG A 155 9.02 -8.07 27.48
CA ARG A 155 9.47 -8.57 28.80
C ARG A 155 10.90 -8.16 29.17
N ASP A 156 11.21 -6.89 29.00
CA ASP A 156 12.52 -6.29 29.27
C ASP A 156 13.67 -6.97 28.51
N ALA A 157 13.40 -7.34 27.24
CA ALA A 157 14.39 -7.94 26.36
C ALA A 157 15.69 -7.10 26.31
N PRO A 158 16.86 -7.74 26.18
CA PRO A 158 18.15 -7.04 26.10
C PRO A 158 18.19 -6.13 24.88
N LEU A 159 18.71 -4.92 25.09
CA LEU A 159 18.93 -3.91 24.06
C LEU A 159 20.40 -3.88 23.64
N MET A 160 20.63 -4.15 22.36
CA MET A 160 21.93 -3.94 21.71
C MET A 160 21.90 -2.64 20.92
N LYS A 161 22.71 -1.66 21.31
CA LYS A 161 22.90 -0.42 20.56
C LYS A 161 24.15 -0.52 19.69
N VAL A 162 23.98 -0.40 18.37
CA VAL A 162 25.07 -0.30 17.40
C VAL A 162 25.32 1.18 17.15
N PRO A 163 26.44 1.76 17.62
CA PRO A 163 26.75 3.15 17.36
C PRO A 163 26.94 3.36 15.86
N GLY A 164 26.29 4.38 15.30
CA GLY A 164 26.47 4.75 13.91
C GLY A 164 27.80 5.44 13.68
N ARG A 165 28.35 5.27 12.47
CA ARG A 165 29.47 6.08 11.95
C ARG A 165 28.92 7.15 11.01
N LEU A 166 27.95 7.95 11.47
CA LEU A 166 27.48 9.08 10.67
C LEU A 166 28.45 10.26 10.81
N HIS A 167 28.69 10.90 9.68
CA HIS A 167 29.29 12.22 9.63
C HIS A 167 28.26 13.27 10.08
N PRO A 168 28.70 14.41 10.64
CA PRO A 168 27.79 15.45 11.09
C PRO A 168 26.92 15.98 9.95
N VAL A 169 25.64 16.24 10.26
CA VAL A 169 24.67 16.86 9.36
C VAL A 169 24.26 18.20 9.93
N GLU A 170 24.55 19.28 9.22
CA GLU A 170 24.09 20.64 9.58
C GLU A 170 22.60 20.79 9.24
N ILE A 171 21.81 21.30 10.18
CA ILE A 171 20.37 21.49 10.01
C ILE A 171 20.08 22.97 9.80
N PHE A 172 19.47 23.30 8.66
CA PHE A 172 19.00 24.63 8.31
C PHE A 172 17.47 24.66 8.39
N TYR A 173 16.92 25.75 8.92
CA TYR A 173 15.48 26.02 8.98
C TYR A 173 15.17 27.30 8.21
N THR A 174 13.97 27.41 7.65
CA THR A 174 13.49 28.69 7.12
C THR A 174 13.16 29.65 8.26
N GLN A 175 13.31 30.96 8.01
CA GLN A 175 12.97 31.99 9.00
C GLN A 175 11.45 32.11 9.15
N ASP A 176 10.73 32.09 8.03
CA ASP A 176 9.27 32.19 7.96
C ASP A 176 8.66 30.90 7.39
N PRO A 177 7.38 30.60 7.71
CA PRO A 177 6.65 29.50 7.09
C PRO A 177 6.48 29.70 5.58
N GLU A 178 6.80 28.68 4.79
CA GLU A 178 6.65 28.69 3.33
C GLU A 178 5.24 28.21 2.95
N ALA A 179 4.44 29.07 2.31
CA ALA A 179 3.07 28.73 1.90
C ALA A 179 3.04 27.73 0.73
N ASP A 180 3.95 27.88 -0.24
CA ASP A 180 4.16 26.95 -1.34
C ASP A 180 5.51 26.24 -1.16
N TYR A 181 5.47 25.13 -0.44
CA TYR A 181 6.67 24.36 -0.14
C TYR A 181 7.27 23.69 -1.39
N LEU A 182 6.48 23.48 -2.46
CA LEU A 182 6.96 22.87 -3.70
C LEU A 182 7.88 23.84 -4.44
N GLU A 183 7.45 25.09 -4.58
CA GLU A 183 8.26 26.14 -5.21
C GLU A 183 9.51 26.45 -4.36
N ALA A 184 9.36 26.53 -3.03
CA ALA A 184 10.48 26.70 -2.12
C ALA A 184 11.50 25.56 -2.26
N ALA A 185 11.04 24.30 -2.37
CA ALA A 185 11.90 23.14 -2.57
C ALA A 185 12.68 23.20 -3.88
N ILE A 186 12.02 23.53 -5.00
CA ILE A 186 12.66 23.66 -6.31
C ILE A 186 13.73 24.75 -6.27
N ARG A 187 13.39 25.92 -5.71
CA ARG A 187 14.33 27.03 -5.51
C ARG A 187 15.55 26.60 -4.68
N THR A 188 15.34 25.85 -3.60
CA THR A 188 16.44 25.33 -2.76
C THR A 188 17.32 24.32 -3.52
N VAL A 189 16.73 23.42 -4.33
CA VAL A 189 17.50 22.51 -5.20
C VAL A 189 18.43 23.29 -6.13
N VAL A 190 17.88 24.31 -6.81
CA VAL A 190 18.63 25.14 -7.76
C VAL A 190 19.74 25.92 -7.06
N GLN A 191 19.45 26.53 -5.91
CA GLN A 191 20.47 27.23 -5.11
C GLN A 191 21.61 26.31 -4.66
N ILE A 192 21.27 25.10 -4.20
CA ILE A 192 22.26 24.09 -3.81
C ILE A 192 23.12 23.71 -5.01
N HIS A 193 22.54 23.51 -6.19
CA HIS A 193 23.29 23.17 -7.40
C HIS A 193 24.28 24.28 -7.83
N VAL A 194 23.90 25.54 -7.65
CA VAL A 194 24.72 26.70 -8.05
C VAL A 194 25.80 27.03 -7.03
N CYS A 195 25.48 26.99 -5.74
CA CYS A 195 26.31 27.59 -4.69
C CYS A 195 27.08 26.58 -3.82
N GLU A 196 26.61 25.34 -3.73
CA GLU A 196 27.19 24.34 -2.82
C GLU A 196 28.20 23.43 -3.53
N PRO A 197 29.22 22.90 -2.82
CA PRO A 197 30.23 21.99 -3.35
C PRO A 197 29.65 20.64 -3.85
N PRO A 198 30.47 19.74 -4.45
CA PRO A 198 30.00 18.45 -4.94
C PRO A 198 29.24 17.62 -3.90
N GLY A 199 28.18 16.96 -4.35
CA GLY A 199 27.32 16.13 -3.50
C GLY A 199 25.91 16.04 -4.08
N ASP A 200 25.31 14.85 -4.01
CA ASP A 200 23.98 14.62 -4.57
C ASP A 200 22.89 15.15 -3.64
N VAL A 201 21.73 15.44 -4.24
CA VAL A 201 20.56 16.01 -3.56
C VAL A 201 19.46 14.98 -3.43
N LEU A 202 18.87 14.86 -2.25
CA LEU A 202 17.64 14.13 -2.00
C LEU A 202 16.54 15.10 -1.57
N LEU A 203 15.50 15.23 -2.38
CA LEU A 203 14.32 16.05 -2.09
C LEU A 203 13.14 15.16 -1.74
N PHE A 204 12.51 15.39 -0.58
CA PHE A 204 11.28 14.70 -0.18
C PHE A 204 10.03 15.46 -0.65
N LEU A 205 9.12 14.80 -1.36
CA LEU A 205 7.79 15.30 -1.76
C LEU A 205 6.72 14.25 -1.47
N THR A 206 5.45 14.60 -1.67
CA THR A 206 4.34 13.81 -1.11
C THR A 206 3.82 12.72 -2.04
N GLY A 207 3.93 12.90 -3.37
CA GLY A 207 3.40 11.93 -4.33
C GLY A 207 3.87 12.12 -5.77
N GLU A 208 3.45 11.17 -6.63
CA GLU A 208 3.87 11.06 -8.03
C GLU A 208 3.70 12.35 -8.85
N GLU A 209 2.48 12.93 -8.88
CA GLU A 209 2.20 14.11 -9.70
C GLU A 209 3.08 15.32 -9.33
N GLU A 210 3.33 15.49 -8.03
CA GLU A 210 4.15 16.56 -7.48
C GLU A 210 5.64 16.34 -7.82
N ILE A 211 6.10 15.09 -7.70
CA ILE A 211 7.47 14.70 -8.03
C ILE A 211 7.76 14.91 -9.52
N GLU A 212 6.87 14.47 -10.41
CA GLU A 212 7.04 14.64 -11.86
C GLU A 212 7.03 16.12 -12.26
N ASP A 213 6.16 16.93 -11.64
CA ASP A 213 6.13 18.39 -11.86
C ASP A 213 7.44 19.05 -11.42
N ALA A 214 7.93 18.72 -10.22
CA ALA A 214 9.22 19.19 -9.72
C ALA A 214 10.37 18.78 -10.63
N CYS A 215 10.43 17.51 -11.07
CA CYS A 215 11.46 17.03 -11.98
C CYS A 215 11.49 17.82 -13.29
N LYS A 216 10.32 18.12 -13.88
CA LYS A 216 10.23 18.94 -15.10
C LYS A 216 10.70 20.37 -14.86
N LYS A 217 10.25 21.02 -13.77
CA LYS A 217 10.63 22.39 -13.42
C LYS A 217 12.12 22.53 -13.13
N ILE A 218 12.69 21.64 -12.33
CA ILE A 218 14.13 21.61 -12.01
C ILE A 218 14.96 21.50 -13.30
N ASN A 219 14.62 20.56 -14.19
CA ASN A 219 15.33 20.43 -15.47
C ASN A 219 15.22 21.69 -16.34
N LYS A 220 14.05 22.32 -16.37
CA LYS A 220 13.81 23.55 -17.13
C LYS A 220 14.63 24.72 -16.59
N GLU A 221 14.61 24.96 -15.28
CA GLU A 221 15.32 26.08 -14.64
C GLU A 221 16.83 25.92 -14.76
N ILE A 222 17.36 24.73 -14.50
CA ILE A 222 18.80 24.46 -14.63
C ILE A 222 19.24 24.51 -16.10
N GLY A 223 18.39 24.02 -17.01
CA GLY A 223 18.65 24.11 -18.45
C GLY A 223 18.71 25.54 -19.00
N GLN A 224 18.09 26.51 -18.32
CA GLN A 224 18.17 27.93 -18.67
C GLN A 224 19.46 28.62 -18.19
N MET A 225 20.27 27.95 -17.35
CA MET A 225 21.49 28.54 -16.77
C MET A 225 22.76 28.32 -17.61
N ASP A 226 22.66 27.61 -18.75
CA ASP A 226 23.75 27.31 -19.70
C ASP A 226 25.04 26.78 -19.02
N ASN A 227 26.20 26.99 -19.64
CA ASN A 227 27.54 26.55 -19.19
C ASN A 227 28.02 27.14 -17.84
N LYS A 228 27.17 27.85 -17.09
CA LYS A 228 27.53 28.40 -15.76
C LYS A 228 27.44 27.35 -14.66
N VAL A 229 26.72 26.26 -14.88
CA VAL A 229 26.48 25.20 -13.90
C VAL A 229 26.85 23.83 -14.46
N GLY A 230 27.13 22.88 -13.56
CA GLY A 230 27.42 21.50 -13.95
C GLY A 230 26.17 20.78 -14.47
N PRO A 231 26.34 19.64 -15.17
CA PRO A 231 25.21 18.86 -15.66
C PRO A 231 24.43 18.23 -14.51
N VAL A 232 23.10 18.13 -14.67
CA VAL A 232 22.24 17.50 -13.67
C VAL A 232 21.57 16.24 -14.20
N LYS A 233 21.36 15.30 -13.29
CA LYS A 233 20.58 14.09 -13.53
C LYS A 233 19.45 14.03 -12.51
N VAL A 234 18.26 14.45 -12.93
CA VAL A 234 17.06 14.48 -12.09
C VAL A 234 16.31 13.18 -12.22
N LEU A 235 16.06 12.49 -11.10
CA LEU A 235 15.47 11.14 -11.06
C LEU A 235 14.28 11.11 -10.08
N PRO A 236 13.08 10.70 -10.54
CA PRO A 236 11.93 10.52 -9.65
C PRO A 236 12.02 9.20 -8.87
N LEU A 237 11.43 9.16 -7.68
CA LEU A 237 11.33 7.94 -6.88
C LEU A 237 10.01 7.86 -6.07
N TYR A 238 9.11 6.99 -6.52
CA TYR A 238 7.83 6.70 -5.87
C TYR A 238 7.42 5.23 -6.07
N SER A 239 6.45 4.75 -5.29
CA SER A 239 6.10 3.32 -5.19
C SER A 239 5.59 2.70 -6.49
N THR A 240 4.87 3.45 -7.31
CA THR A 240 4.34 3.02 -8.62
C THR A 240 5.39 3.00 -9.72
N LEU A 241 6.60 3.52 -9.46
CA LEU A 241 7.66 3.60 -10.45
C LEU A 241 8.16 2.19 -10.83
N PRO A 242 8.31 1.88 -12.13
CA PRO A 242 9.03 0.71 -12.65
C PRO A 242 10.32 0.30 -11.88
N PRO A 243 10.53 -0.99 -11.52
CA PRO A 243 11.75 -1.42 -10.82
C PRO A 243 13.06 -1.04 -11.52
N GLN A 244 13.11 -1.16 -12.84
CA GLN A 244 14.27 -0.73 -13.65
C GLN A 244 14.54 0.78 -13.55
N GLN A 245 13.51 1.61 -13.39
CA GLN A 245 13.67 3.05 -13.21
C GLN A 245 14.02 3.39 -11.76
N GLN A 246 13.46 2.67 -10.78
CA GLN A 246 13.86 2.79 -9.38
C GLN A 246 15.35 2.48 -9.21
N GLN A 247 15.89 1.48 -9.93
CA GLN A 247 17.32 1.16 -9.89
C GLN A 247 18.23 2.30 -10.38
N ARG A 248 17.72 3.23 -11.21
CA ARG A 248 18.51 4.34 -11.74
C ARG A 248 18.99 5.30 -10.65
N ILE A 249 18.34 5.33 -9.48
CA ILE A 249 18.78 6.18 -8.36
C ILE A 249 20.17 5.78 -7.83
N PHE A 250 20.59 4.54 -8.07
CA PHE A 250 21.92 4.02 -7.71
C PHE A 250 22.99 4.33 -8.77
N GLU A 251 22.61 4.90 -9.92
CA GLU A 251 23.59 5.35 -10.91
C GLU A 251 24.41 6.52 -10.35
N ASN A 252 25.66 6.64 -10.83
CA ASN A 252 26.55 7.73 -10.44
C ASN A 252 26.05 9.09 -10.97
N ALA A 253 26.47 10.16 -10.29
CA ALA A 253 26.31 11.52 -10.76
C ALA A 253 26.99 11.74 -12.12
N PRO A 254 26.45 12.61 -13.00
CA PRO A 254 27.08 12.90 -14.28
C PRO A 254 28.46 13.54 -14.07
N PRO A 255 29.46 13.25 -14.93
CA PRO A 255 30.74 13.92 -14.86
C PRO A 255 30.62 15.41 -15.28
N PRO A 256 31.55 16.28 -14.86
CA PRO A 256 31.62 17.66 -15.35
C PRO A 256 31.72 17.72 -16.88
N ILE A 257 31.12 18.74 -17.51
CA ILE A 257 31.14 18.93 -18.97
C ILE A 257 32.56 19.21 -19.49
N LYS A 258 33.38 19.87 -18.68
CA LYS A 258 34.79 20.19 -18.97
C LYS A 258 35.65 19.83 -17.77
N GLU A 259 36.89 19.44 -18.02
CA GLU A 259 37.88 19.18 -16.98
C GLU A 259 38.10 20.47 -16.16
N GLY A 260 37.97 20.38 -14.83
CA GLY A 260 37.99 21.53 -13.92
C GLY A 260 36.73 22.41 -13.92
N GLY A 261 35.67 22.02 -14.64
CA GLY A 261 34.38 22.71 -14.64
C GLY A 261 33.52 22.41 -13.39
N PRO A 262 32.36 23.07 -13.25
CA PRO A 262 31.46 22.83 -12.13
C PRO A 262 31.00 21.36 -12.07
N PRO A 263 30.91 20.77 -10.87
CA PRO A 263 30.62 19.36 -10.69
C PRO A 263 29.22 19.03 -11.21
N GLY A 264 29.10 17.87 -11.86
CA GLY A 264 27.78 17.32 -12.15
C GLY A 264 27.11 16.78 -10.89
N ARG A 265 25.78 16.72 -10.89
CA ARG A 265 24.99 16.39 -9.70
C ARG A 265 23.82 15.47 -10.01
N LYS A 266 23.60 14.46 -9.17
CA LYS A 266 22.35 13.68 -9.18
C LYS A 266 21.36 14.30 -8.20
N ILE A 267 20.13 14.45 -8.65
CA ILE A 267 19.03 15.01 -7.86
C ILE A 267 17.93 13.95 -7.84
N VAL A 268 17.73 13.32 -6.68
CA VAL A 268 16.67 12.34 -6.48
C VAL A 268 15.48 13.03 -5.82
N VAL A 269 14.33 13.00 -6.48
CA VAL A 269 13.09 13.58 -5.97
C VAL A 269 12.17 12.42 -5.57
N ALA A 270 11.96 12.24 -4.27
CA ALA A 270 11.42 11.01 -3.69
C ALA A 270 10.24 11.23 -2.76
N THR A 271 9.38 10.22 -2.64
CA THR A 271 8.45 10.09 -1.50
C THR A 271 9.18 9.62 -0.24
N ASN A 272 8.45 9.37 0.84
CA ASN A 272 8.98 8.72 2.05
C ASN A 272 9.54 7.29 1.81
N ILE A 273 9.49 6.75 0.60
CA ILE A 273 10.20 5.51 0.23
C ILE A 273 11.71 5.60 0.45
N ALA A 274 12.30 6.80 0.37
CA ALA A 274 13.72 7.03 0.63
C ALA A 274 14.04 7.34 2.12
N GLU A 275 13.03 7.38 2.99
CA GLU A 275 13.16 7.82 4.38
C GLU A 275 13.82 6.79 5.30
N THR A 276 13.61 5.49 5.05
CA THR A 276 13.99 4.36 5.93
C THR A 276 14.80 3.31 5.19
N SER A 277 14.15 2.57 4.29
CA SER A 277 14.63 1.26 3.81
C SER A 277 15.60 1.29 2.62
N LEU A 278 15.84 2.46 2.02
CA LEU A 278 16.73 2.61 0.86
C LEU A 278 17.95 3.48 1.18
N THR A 279 19.13 3.03 0.74
CA THR A 279 20.39 3.76 0.89
C THR A 279 20.91 4.21 -0.46
N ILE A 280 20.79 5.51 -0.75
CA ILE A 280 21.32 6.11 -1.98
C ILE A 280 22.70 6.67 -1.68
N ASP A 281 23.72 6.13 -2.35
CA ASP A 281 25.09 6.62 -2.20
C ASP A 281 25.27 7.97 -2.89
N GLY A 282 26.12 8.81 -2.31
CA GLY A 282 26.47 10.14 -2.82
C GLY A 282 25.61 11.29 -2.27
N ILE A 283 24.54 11.01 -1.50
CA ILE A 283 23.68 12.05 -0.93
C ILE A 283 24.40 12.85 0.15
N VAL A 284 24.49 14.16 -0.08
CA VAL A 284 25.11 15.14 0.83
C VAL A 284 24.09 16.18 1.28
N TYR A 285 23.17 16.53 0.38
CA TYR A 285 22.17 17.55 0.62
C TYR A 285 20.78 16.92 0.69
N VAL A 286 20.07 17.14 1.79
CA VAL A 286 18.68 16.73 1.95
C VAL A 286 17.79 17.97 2.01
N ILE A 287 16.68 17.96 1.29
CA ILE A 287 15.66 18.99 1.37
C ILE A 287 14.38 18.35 1.90
N ASP A 288 13.90 18.87 3.03
CA ASP A 288 12.75 18.33 3.75
C ASP A 288 11.66 19.39 3.90
N PRO A 289 10.61 19.34 3.06
CA PRO A 289 9.42 20.17 3.21
C PRO A 289 8.56 19.84 4.43
N GLY A 290 8.77 18.69 5.07
CA GLY A 290 8.05 18.33 6.30
C GLY A 290 6.67 17.67 6.08
N PHE A 291 6.37 17.21 4.86
CA PHE A 291 5.10 16.54 4.55
C PHE A 291 5.28 15.11 4.02
N ALA A 292 4.24 14.29 4.19
CA ALA A 292 4.09 12.98 3.58
C ALA A 292 2.60 12.66 3.36
N LYS A 293 2.28 11.80 2.38
CA LYS A 293 0.94 11.20 2.31
C LYS A 293 0.83 10.10 3.36
N GLN A 294 -0.17 10.21 4.21
CA GLN A 294 -0.47 9.25 5.27
C GLN A 294 -1.87 8.69 5.09
N LYS A 295 -2.06 7.41 5.43
CA LYS A 295 -3.38 6.81 5.50
C LYS A 295 -4.13 7.35 6.72
N VAL A 296 -5.38 7.70 6.49
CA VAL A 296 -6.32 8.12 7.51
C VAL A 296 -7.63 7.39 7.29
N TYR A 297 -8.08 6.70 8.33
CA TYR A 297 -9.37 6.04 8.40
C TYR A 297 -10.29 6.81 9.32
N ASN A 298 -11.47 7.16 8.82
CA ASN A 298 -12.53 7.74 9.64
C ASN A 298 -13.58 6.65 9.94
N PRO A 299 -13.66 6.15 11.19
CA PRO A 299 -14.56 5.04 11.54
C PRO A 299 -16.04 5.40 11.44
N ARG A 300 -16.40 6.70 11.51
CA ARG A 300 -17.80 7.15 11.47
C ARG A 300 -18.39 7.08 10.07
N ILE A 301 -17.61 7.50 9.07
CA ILE A 301 -18.01 7.46 7.66
C ILE A 301 -17.43 6.25 6.91
N ARG A 302 -16.66 5.40 7.61
CA ARG A 302 -16.04 4.16 7.09
C ARG A 302 -15.16 4.38 5.84
N VAL A 303 -14.55 5.55 5.74
CA VAL A 303 -13.69 5.93 4.61
C VAL A 303 -12.22 5.86 5.02
N GLU A 304 -11.43 5.17 4.21
CA GLU A 304 -9.97 5.28 4.21
C GLU A 304 -9.52 6.20 3.08
N SER A 305 -8.59 7.12 3.38
CA SER A 305 -8.07 8.09 2.41
C SER A 305 -6.59 8.36 2.64
N LEU A 306 -5.89 8.78 1.59
CA LEU A 306 -4.49 9.23 1.66
C LEU A 306 -4.46 10.75 1.71
N LEU A 307 -4.09 11.30 2.86
CA LEU A 307 -4.03 12.75 3.07
C LEU A 307 -2.59 13.21 3.21
N VAL A 308 -2.28 14.36 2.61
CA VAL A 308 -1.01 15.05 2.87
C VAL A 308 -1.04 15.57 4.29
N SER A 309 -0.11 15.10 5.11
CA SER A 309 -0.01 15.43 6.53
C SER A 309 1.43 15.81 6.89
N PRO A 310 1.64 16.66 7.91
CA PRO A 310 2.97 16.90 8.46
C PRO A 310 3.62 15.60 8.95
N ILE A 311 4.94 15.53 8.83
CA ILE A 311 5.72 14.40 9.36
C ILE A 311 5.95 14.54 10.88
N SER A 312 6.46 13.48 11.50
CA SER A 312 6.93 13.54 12.88
C SER A 312 8.37 14.06 12.97
N ARG A 313 8.79 14.47 14.17
CA ARG A 313 10.19 14.80 14.48
C ARG A 313 11.10 13.61 14.21
N ALA A 314 10.67 12.39 14.53
CA ALA A 314 11.39 11.17 14.21
C ALA A 314 11.62 11.01 12.69
N SER A 315 10.58 11.17 11.88
CA SER A 315 10.70 11.16 10.40
C SER A 315 11.65 12.25 9.90
N ALA A 316 11.55 13.48 10.42
CA ALA A 316 12.45 14.59 10.05
C ALA A 316 13.92 14.31 10.41
N HIS A 317 14.18 13.58 11.50
CA HIS A 317 15.53 13.13 11.85
C HIS A 317 16.02 12.03 10.91
N GLN A 318 15.16 11.08 10.53
CA GLN A 318 15.51 10.03 9.58
C GLN A 318 15.79 10.57 8.18
N ARG A 319 15.02 11.57 7.72
CA ARG A 319 15.27 12.30 6.47
C ARG A 319 16.62 12.99 6.51
N ALA A 320 16.92 13.73 7.58
CA ALA A 320 18.22 14.37 7.76
C ALA A 320 19.39 13.36 7.77
N GLY A 321 19.20 12.20 8.41
CA GLY A 321 20.18 11.09 8.43
C GLY A 321 20.40 10.38 7.09
N ARG A 322 19.73 10.81 6.01
CA ARG A 322 20.08 10.40 4.64
C ARG A 322 21.30 11.16 4.10
N ALA A 323 21.57 12.36 4.62
CA ALA A 323 22.87 13.00 4.54
C ALA A 323 23.81 12.43 5.61
N GLY A 324 25.11 12.71 5.51
CA GLY A 324 26.05 12.32 6.57
C GLY A 324 26.52 10.86 6.52
N ARG A 325 26.23 10.12 5.44
CA ARG A 325 26.59 8.69 5.36
C ARG A 325 28.00 8.44 4.85
N THR A 326 28.36 9.08 3.74
CA THR A 326 29.67 8.95 3.12
C THR A 326 30.61 10.08 3.51
N GLN A 327 30.06 11.24 3.81
CA GLN A 327 30.77 12.46 4.22
C GLN A 327 29.81 13.42 4.94
N PRO A 328 30.30 14.49 5.59
CA PRO A 328 29.44 15.51 6.21
C PRO A 328 28.43 16.09 5.22
N GLY A 329 27.24 16.43 5.71
CA GLY A 329 26.16 16.89 4.84
C GLY A 329 25.30 17.98 5.46
N LYS A 330 24.29 18.43 4.70
CA LYS A 330 23.38 19.51 5.09
C LYS A 330 21.93 19.07 4.86
N CYS A 331 21.05 19.38 5.81
CA CYS A 331 19.62 19.18 5.69
C CYS A 331 18.91 20.53 5.75
N PHE A 332 18.19 20.87 4.68
CA PHE A 332 17.40 22.09 4.55
C PHE A 332 15.93 21.77 4.83
N ARG A 333 15.46 22.16 6.02
CA ARG A 333 14.07 22.03 6.46
C ARG A 333 13.30 23.28 6.04
N LEU A 334 12.25 23.12 5.23
CA LEU A 334 11.46 24.24 4.70
C LEU A 334 10.36 24.70 5.67
N TYR A 335 10.66 24.63 6.96
CA TYR A 335 9.80 25.02 8.06
C TYR A 335 10.64 25.60 9.18
N THR A 336 10.01 26.40 10.04
CA THR A 336 10.71 27.09 11.13
C THR A 336 11.14 26.10 12.23
N GLU A 337 12.20 26.45 12.96
CA GLU A 337 12.62 25.67 14.14
C GLU A 337 11.51 25.62 15.21
N LYS A 338 10.71 26.69 15.32
CA LYS A 338 9.56 26.73 16.23
C LYS A 338 8.52 25.69 15.84
N SER A 339 8.18 25.57 14.55
CA SER A 339 7.25 24.55 14.05
C SER A 339 7.80 23.14 14.25
N PHE A 340 9.11 22.93 14.06
CA PHE A 340 9.74 21.65 14.35
C PHE A 340 9.57 21.22 15.81
N LYS A 341 9.70 22.15 16.76
CA LYS A 341 9.62 21.85 18.21
C LYS A 341 8.18 21.77 18.74
N ASN A 342 7.29 22.63 18.25
CA ASN A 342 5.96 22.82 18.84
C ASN A 342 4.83 22.20 18.02
N ASP A 343 4.94 22.18 16.69
CA ASP A 343 3.84 21.77 15.81
C ASP A 343 3.99 20.29 15.41
N LEU A 344 5.23 19.81 15.19
CA LEU A 344 5.49 18.42 14.81
C LEU A 344 5.43 17.48 16.02
N GLN A 345 4.67 16.39 15.86
CA GLN A 345 4.60 15.31 16.84
C GLN A 345 5.94 14.60 16.96
N GLU A 346 6.23 14.01 18.12
CA GLU A 346 7.51 13.30 18.32
C GLU A 346 7.67 12.11 17.37
N GLN A 347 6.60 11.31 17.29
CA GLN A 347 6.55 10.04 16.60
C GLN A 347 5.31 9.99 15.73
N THR A 348 5.40 9.25 14.65
CA THR A 348 4.27 8.98 13.78
C THR A 348 3.35 7.97 14.47
N TYR A 349 2.04 8.23 14.49
CA TYR A 349 1.10 7.24 15.03
C TYR A 349 1.19 5.90 14.28
N PRO A 350 1.15 4.75 14.99
CA PRO A 350 1.07 3.44 14.38
C PRO A 350 -0.07 3.33 13.35
N GLU A 351 0.11 2.53 12.30
CA GLU A 351 -0.89 2.36 11.25
C GLU A 351 -2.18 1.72 11.78
N ILE A 352 -2.10 0.88 12.82
CA ILE A 352 -3.26 0.26 13.47
C ILE A 352 -4.27 1.27 14.03
N LEU A 353 -3.83 2.46 14.41
CA LEU A 353 -4.70 3.53 14.92
C LEU A 353 -5.37 4.34 13.80
N ARG A 354 -4.98 4.12 12.54
CA ARG A 354 -5.30 5.01 11.41
C ARG A 354 -5.77 4.30 10.15
N SER A 355 -5.95 2.99 10.19
CA SER A 355 -6.39 2.17 9.05
C SER A 355 -7.65 1.37 9.38
N ASN A 356 -8.32 0.89 8.33
CA ASN A 356 -9.43 -0.04 8.46
C ASN A 356 -8.91 -1.41 8.92
N LEU A 357 -9.54 -1.98 9.95
CA LEU A 357 -9.10 -3.24 10.57
C LEU A 357 -9.80 -4.48 10.02
N GLY A 358 -10.70 -4.36 9.03
CA GLY A 358 -11.47 -5.50 8.50
C GLY A 358 -10.59 -6.68 8.07
N SER A 359 -9.51 -6.42 7.32
CA SER A 359 -8.57 -7.45 6.89
C SER A 359 -7.83 -8.10 8.07
N VAL A 360 -7.46 -7.32 9.08
CA VAL A 360 -6.73 -7.80 10.27
C VAL A 360 -7.62 -8.62 11.18
N VAL A 361 -8.83 -8.15 11.45
CA VAL A 361 -9.79 -8.89 12.28
C VAL A 361 -10.11 -10.24 11.65
N LEU A 362 -10.27 -10.28 10.31
CA LEU A 362 -10.48 -11.54 9.60
C LEU A 362 -9.29 -12.51 9.76
N GLN A 363 -8.06 -11.98 9.69
CA GLN A 363 -6.85 -12.78 9.87
C GLN A 363 -6.67 -13.27 11.32
N LEU A 364 -6.92 -12.41 12.32
CA LEU A 364 -6.87 -12.77 13.74
C LEU A 364 -7.90 -13.85 14.07
N LYS A 365 -9.13 -13.71 13.57
CA LYS A 365 -10.17 -14.74 13.72
C LYS A 365 -9.77 -16.06 13.06
N LYS A 366 -9.14 -16.02 11.89
CA LYS A 366 -8.62 -17.23 11.22
C LYS A 366 -7.51 -17.92 12.02
N LEU A 367 -6.71 -17.15 12.77
CA LEU A 367 -5.68 -17.66 13.68
C LEU A 367 -6.26 -18.22 14.99
N GLY A 368 -7.58 -18.17 15.19
CA GLY A 368 -8.25 -18.65 16.41
C GLY A 368 -8.23 -17.65 17.56
N ILE A 369 -8.01 -16.36 17.28
CA ILE A 369 -8.03 -15.31 18.29
C ILE A 369 -9.44 -14.74 18.37
N ASP A 370 -10.18 -15.18 19.39
CA ASP A 370 -11.57 -14.76 19.57
C ASP A 370 -11.72 -13.46 20.34
N ASP A 371 -10.88 -13.28 21.36
CA ASP A 371 -10.86 -12.08 22.19
C ASP A 371 -9.95 -11.00 21.58
N LEU A 372 -10.53 -10.24 20.65
CA LEU A 372 -9.85 -9.16 19.96
C LEU A 372 -9.59 -7.94 20.85
N VAL A 373 -10.35 -7.80 21.95
CA VAL A 373 -10.26 -6.65 22.86
C VAL A 373 -9.05 -6.80 23.77
N HIS A 374 -8.80 -8.02 24.26
CA HIS A 374 -7.65 -8.33 25.12
C HIS A 374 -6.45 -8.88 24.36
N PHE A 375 -6.48 -8.88 23.02
CA PHE A 375 -5.29 -9.20 22.24
C PHE A 375 -4.16 -8.21 22.58
N ASP A 376 -2.95 -8.74 22.76
CA ASP A 376 -1.79 -8.02 23.26
C ASP A 376 -1.17 -7.11 22.19
N PHE A 377 -1.91 -6.10 21.74
CA PHE A 377 -1.38 -5.05 20.88
C PHE A 377 -0.42 -4.14 21.66
N MET A 378 0.67 -3.72 21.02
CA MET A 378 1.56 -2.71 21.61
C MET A 378 0.86 -1.37 21.82
N ASP A 379 0.04 -0.97 20.84
CA ASP A 379 -0.88 0.17 20.94
C ASP A 379 -2.26 -0.32 20.45
N PRO A 380 -3.23 -0.57 21.34
CA PRO A 380 -4.52 -1.11 20.93
C PRO A 380 -5.34 -0.08 20.12
N PRO A 381 -6.05 -0.52 19.07
CA PRO A 381 -6.94 0.36 18.32
C PRO A 381 -8.13 0.83 19.15
N ALA A 382 -8.77 1.91 18.71
CA ALA A 382 -10.02 2.37 19.32
C ALA A 382 -11.10 1.26 19.23
N PRO A 383 -11.85 1.00 20.33
CA PRO A 383 -12.91 -0.01 20.33
C PRO A 383 -13.95 0.20 19.23
N GLU A 384 -14.28 1.46 18.90
CA GLU A 384 -15.19 1.79 17.80
C GLU A 384 -14.67 1.25 16.46
N THR A 385 -13.37 1.37 16.18
CA THR A 385 -12.76 0.86 14.93
C THR A 385 -12.84 -0.66 14.85
N LEU A 386 -12.58 -1.37 15.97
CA LEU A 386 -12.74 -2.82 16.04
C LEU A 386 -14.20 -3.24 15.82
N MET A 387 -15.15 -2.57 16.47
CA MET A 387 -16.58 -2.84 16.30
C MET A 387 -17.01 -2.63 14.84
N ARG A 388 -16.53 -1.59 14.16
CA ARG A 388 -16.83 -1.36 12.74
C ARG A 388 -16.24 -2.44 11.83
N ALA A 389 -15.06 -2.95 12.15
CA ALA A 389 -14.46 -4.06 11.42
C ALA A 389 -15.25 -5.36 11.60
N LEU A 390 -15.72 -5.65 12.82
CA LEU A 390 -16.61 -6.78 13.11
C LEU A 390 -17.95 -6.63 12.37
N GLU A 391 -18.58 -5.46 12.46
CA GLU A 391 -19.83 -5.16 11.77
C GLU A 391 -19.69 -5.32 10.25
N LEU A 392 -18.58 -4.86 9.66
CA LEU A 392 -18.25 -5.06 8.26
C LEU A 392 -18.18 -6.54 7.89
N LEU A 393 -17.45 -7.34 8.68
CA LEU A 393 -17.29 -8.77 8.42
C LEU A 393 -18.60 -9.55 8.62
N ASN A 394 -19.44 -9.15 9.59
CA ASN A 394 -20.75 -9.74 9.79
C ASN A 394 -21.67 -9.46 8.60
N TYR A 395 -21.72 -8.21 8.11
CA TYR A 395 -22.50 -7.90 6.89
C TYR A 395 -22.00 -8.65 5.65
N LEU A 396 -20.69 -8.88 5.52
CA LEU A 396 -20.13 -9.70 4.43
C LEU A 396 -20.43 -11.20 4.61
N GLY A 397 -20.97 -11.62 5.75
CA GLY A 397 -21.19 -13.01 6.12
C GLY A 397 -19.89 -13.78 6.37
N ALA A 398 -18.80 -13.06 6.67
CA ALA A 398 -17.52 -13.67 7.02
C ALA A 398 -17.51 -14.13 8.49
N ILE A 399 -18.25 -13.44 9.36
CA ILE A 399 -18.49 -13.88 10.74
C ILE A 399 -19.99 -13.97 11.00
N ASP A 400 -20.40 -14.82 11.93
CA ASP A 400 -21.79 -14.91 12.41
C ASP A 400 -22.09 -13.84 13.48
N ASP A 401 -23.31 -13.86 14.03
CA ASP A 401 -23.76 -12.90 15.05
C ASP A 401 -23.10 -13.12 16.43
N ASP A 402 -22.57 -14.33 16.66
CA ASP A 402 -21.78 -14.68 17.85
C ASP A 402 -20.29 -14.28 17.69
N GLY A 403 -19.89 -13.85 16.49
CA GLY A 403 -18.54 -13.41 16.16
C GLY A 403 -17.58 -14.54 15.80
N ASN A 404 -18.08 -15.74 15.48
CA ASN A 404 -17.28 -16.86 14.98
C ASN A 404 -17.09 -16.77 13.47
N LEU A 405 -15.99 -17.34 12.97
CA LEU A 405 -15.66 -17.35 11.56
C LEU A 405 -16.54 -18.35 10.79
N THR A 406 -17.28 -17.89 9.78
CA THR A 406 -18.12 -18.75 8.92
C THR A 406 -17.27 -19.54 7.91
N GLU A 407 -17.88 -20.48 7.18
CA GLU A 407 -17.21 -21.16 6.05
C GLU A 407 -16.78 -20.15 4.97
N VAL A 408 -17.64 -19.17 4.68
CA VAL A 408 -17.34 -18.09 3.74
C VAL A 408 -16.18 -17.23 4.26
N GLY A 409 -16.18 -16.89 5.55
CA GLY A 409 -15.08 -16.17 6.20
C GLY A 409 -13.76 -16.93 6.15
N ASN A 410 -13.80 -18.24 6.38
CA ASN A 410 -12.63 -19.13 6.28
C ASN A 410 -12.02 -19.11 4.87
N ILE A 411 -12.85 -19.14 3.83
CA ILE A 411 -12.40 -19.04 2.43
C ILE A 411 -11.88 -17.62 2.14
N MET A 412 -12.58 -16.58 2.60
CA MET A 412 -12.18 -15.19 2.40
C MET A 412 -10.80 -14.88 3.00
N ALA A 413 -10.51 -15.40 4.20
CA ALA A 413 -9.26 -15.16 4.92
C ALA A 413 -8.02 -15.69 4.17
N GLU A 414 -8.19 -16.72 3.34
CA GLU A 414 -7.11 -17.31 2.53
C GLU A 414 -6.69 -16.41 1.36
N PHE A 415 -7.59 -15.52 0.92
CA PHE A 415 -7.29 -14.62 -0.18
C PHE A 415 -6.41 -13.45 0.28
N PRO A 416 -5.36 -13.11 -0.48
CA PRO A 416 -4.54 -11.93 -0.24
C PRO A 416 -5.27 -10.69 -0.74
N LEU A 417 -6.50 -10.41 -0.30
CA LEU A 417 -7.40 -9.37 -0.79
C LEU A 417 -8.13 -8.70 0.39
N ASP A 418 -8.65 -7.51 0.17
CA ASP A 418 -9.58 -6.89 1.13
C ASP A 418 -10.87 -7.72 1.24
N PRO A 419 -11.51 -7.78 2.42
CA PRO A 419 -12.70 -8.61 2.65
C PRO A 419 -13.81 -8.41 1.61
N GLN A 420 -14.02 -7.18 1.13
CA GLN A 420 -15.02 -6.89 0.11
C GLN A 420 -14.68 -7.52 -1.25
N LEU A 421 -13.42 -7.42 -1.69
CA LEU A 421 -12.93 -8.07 -2.91
C LEU A 421 -12.95 -9.59 -2.79
N ALA A 422 -12.56 -10.12 -1.63
CA ALA A 422 -12.63 -11.55 -1.35
C ALA A 422 -14.08 -12.04 -1.40
N LYS A 423 -15.03 -11.33 -0.78
CA LYS A 423 -16.46 -11.66 -0.84
C LYS A 423 -17.01 -11.64 -2.26
N MET A 424 -16.67 -10.60 -3.04
CA MET A 424 -17.05 -10.49 -4.45
C MET A 424 -16.58 -11.73 -5.24
N LEU A 425 -15.34 -12.16 -5.04
CA LEU A 425 -14.79 -13.34 -5.71
C LEU A 425 -15.45 -14.65 -5.23
N VAL A 426 -15.65 -14.82 -3.93
CA VAL A 426 -16.26 -16.03 -3.36
C VAL A 426 -17.72 -16.20 -3.77
N ALA A 427 -18.49 -15.12 -3.86
CA ALA A 427 -19.90 -15.15 -4.28
C ALA A 427 -20.10 -15.26 -5.80
N SER A 428 -19.08 -14.93 -6.60
CA SER A 428 -19.17 -14.90 -8.07
C SER A 428 -19.64 -16.19 -8.77
N PRO A 429 -19.44 -17.42 -8.24
CA PRO A 429 -19.99 -18.63 -8.85
C PRO A 429 -21.53 -18.68 -8.83
N GLU A 430 -22.19 -18.04 -7.87
CA GLU A 430 -23.66 -17.96 -7.78
C GLU A 430 -24.26 -17.22 -8.98
N PHE A 431 -23.52 -16.25 -9.51
CA PHE A 431 -23.87 -15.47 -10.70
C PHE A 431 -23.26 -16.01 -11.99
N LYS A 432 -22.53 -17.14 -11.94
CA LYS A 432 -21.86 -17.76 -13.10
C LYS A 432 -20.92 -16.80 -13.85
N CYS A 433 -20.17 -15.95 -13.13
CA CYS A 433 -19.25 -14.96 -13.72
C CYS A 433 -17.91 -14.88 -12.97
N SER A 434 -17.47 -16.01 -12.41
CA SER A 434 -16.27 -16.04 -11.55
C SER A 434 -14.97 -15.85 -12.33
N ASN A 435 -14.92 -16.18 -13.63
CA ASN A 435 -13.77 -15.87 -14.48
C ASN A 435 -13.60 -14.35 -14.67
N GLU A 436 -14.70 -13.63 -14.92
CA GLU A 436 -14.70 -12.19 -15.11
C GLU A 436 -14.39 -11.45 -13.81
N ILE A 437 -15.00 -11.88 -12.71
CA ILE A 437 -14.76 -11.29 -11.39
C ILE A 437 -13.32 -11.51 -10.92
N LEU A 438 -12.72 -12.65 -11.25
CA LEU A 438 -11.30 -12.88 -10.99
C LEU A 438 -10.40 -11.87 -11.71
N ILE A 439 -10.71 -11.54 -12.97
CA ILE A 439 -9.99 -10.51 -13.74
C ILE A 439 -10.19 -9.14 -13.10
N ILE A 440 -11.42 -8.77 -12.76
CA ILE A 440 -11.74 -7.49 -12.12
C ILE A 440 -11.00 -7.36 -10.79
N ALA A 441 -11.06 -8.37 -9.93
CA ALA A 441 -10.34 -8.38 -8.64
C ALA A 441 -8.83 -8.23 -8.82
N ALA A 442 -8.25 -8.85 -9.85
CA ALA A 442 -6.82 -8.74 -10.15
C ALA A 442 -6.42 -7.34 -10.68
N MET A 443 -7.26 -6.74 -11.52
CA MET A 443 -7.08 -5.38 -12.03
C MET A 443 -7.20 -4.35 -10.91
N LEU A 444 -8.16 -4.50 -10.00
CA LEU A 444 -8.34 -3.62 -8.83
C LEU A 444 -7.22 -3.77 -7.80
N SER A 445 -6.61 -4.95 -7.71
CA SER A 445 -5.50 -5.22 -6.79
C SER A 445 -4.13 -4.76 -7.32
N SER A 446 -4.08 -4.31 -8.57
CA SER A 446 -2.87 -3.83 -9.25
C SER A 446 -2.92 -2.31 -9.44
N PRO A 447 -1.79 -1.62 -9.66
CA PRO A 447 -1.79 -0.19 -9.95
C PRO A 447 -2.65 0.14 -11.17
N ASN A 448 -3.19 1.36 -11.23
CA ASN A 448 -4.01 1.80 -12.35
C ASN A 448 -3.31 1.50 -13.69
N CYS A 449 -4.06 0.91 -14.64
CA CYS A 449 -3.54 0.55 -15.95
C CYS A 449 -3.58 1.72 -16.95
N PHE A 450 -4.38 2.76 -16.71
CA PHE A 450 -4.48 3.89 -17.64
C PHE A 450 -3.35 4.89 -17.41
N LEU A 451 -2.65 5.24 -18.50
CA LEU A 451 -1.68 6.33 -18.54
C LEU A 451 -2.37 7.57 -19.10
N ARG A 452 -2.20 8.72 -18.44
CA ARG A 452 -2.74 10.00 -18.92
C ARG A 452 -1.69 11.10 -18.85
N PRO A 453 -0.67 11.08 -19.74
CA PRO A 453 0.39 12.08 -19.74
C PRO A 453 -0.18 13.48 -20.01
N ARG A 454 0.31 14.51 -19.29
CA ARG A 454 -0.16 15.90 -19.45
C ARG A 454 -0.06 16.40 -20.90
N ASP A 455 1.00 16.01 -21.60
CA ASP A 455 1.28 16.46 -22.97
C ASP A 455 0.42 15.75 -24.02
N ALA A 456 -0.25 14.65 -23.66
CA ALA A 456 -1.04 13.80 -24.55
C ALA A 456 -2.43 13.46 -23.98
N MET A 457 -2.99 14.30 -23.10
CA MET A 457 -4.25 14.00 -22.39
C MET A 457 -5.41 13.66 -23.32
N LYS A 458 -5.61 14.43 -24.40
CA LYS A 458 -6.70 14.19 -25.36
C LYS A 458 -6.56 12.83 -26.06
N ALA A 459 -5.36 12.50 -26.53
CA ALA A 459 -5.09 11.22 -27.16
C ALA A 459 -5.27 10.03 -26.19
N ALA A 460 -4.88 10.21 -24.93
CA ALA A 460 -5.09 9.22 -23.88
C ALA A 460 -6.59 9.00 -23.57
N ASP A 461 -7.37 10.10 -23.51
CA ASP A 461 -8.81 10.04 -23.28
C ASP A 461 -9.55 9.39 -24.47
N GLU A 462 -9.14 9.70 -25.70
CA GLU A 462 -9.65 9.07 -26.94
C GLU A 462 -9.30 7.58 -27.02
N ALA A 463 -8.08 7.20 -26.61
CA ALA A 463 -7.69 5.79 -26.54
C ALA A 463 -8.53 5.05 -25.47
N LYS A 464 -8.68 5.64 -24.29
CA LYS A 464 -9.51 5.09 -23.21
C LYS A 464 -10.96 4.91 -23.64
N ALA A 465 -11.54 5.86 -24.38
CA ALA A 465 -12.92 5.79 -24.87
C ALA A 465 -13.22 4.51 -25.69
N ARG A 466 -12.21 3.92 -26.35
CA ARG A 466 -12.35 2.66 -27.11
C ARG A 466 -12.56 1.42 -26.23
N PHE A 467 -12.32 1.55 -24.92
CA PHE A 467 -12.49 0.49 -23.92
C PHE A 467 -13.64 0.76 -22.97
N VAL A 468 -14.28 1.93 -23.07
CA VAL A 468 -15.34 2.33 -22.16
C VAL A 468 -16.55 1.42 -22.34
N HIS A 469 -16.96 0.79 -21.24
CA HIS A 469 -18.25 0.12 -21.16
C HIS A 469 -19.29 1.08 -20.58
N VAL A 470 -20.46 1.14 -21.22
CA VAL A 470 -21.57 2.06 -20.87
C VAL A 470 -22.07 1.92 -19.44
N ASP A 471 -22.04 0.69 -18.90
CA ASP A 471 -22.50 0.40 -17.54
C ASP A 471 -21.45 0.68 -16.44
N GLY A 472 -20.19 0.96 -16.79
CA GLY A 472 -19.21 1.48 -15.83
C GLY A 472 -17.80 0.88 -15.82
N ASP A 473 -17.00 1.38 -14.89
CA ASP A 473 -15.54 1.24 -14.84
C ASP A 473 -15.06 -0.19 -14.57
N HIS A 474 -15.77 -0.98 -13.76
CA HIS A 474 -15.39 -2.38 -13.49
C HIS A 474 -15.39 -3.20 -14.79
N LEU A 475 -16.37 -2.96 -15.66
CA LEU A 475 -16.48 -3.61 -16.96
C LEU A 475 -15.47 -3.06 -17.97
N THR A 476 -15.19 -1.76 -17.92
CA THR A 476 -14.09 -1.15 -18.68
C THR A 476 -12.74 -1.83 -18.35
N LEU A 477 -12.43 -2.08 -17.07
CA LEU A 477 -11.21 -2.80 -16.67
C LEU A 477 -11.18 -4.24 -17.21
N LEU A 478 -12.31 -4.94 -17.20
CA LEU A 478 -12.46 -6.27 -17.79
C LEU A 478 -12.18 -6.25 -19.30
N GLN A 479 -12.75 -5.27 -20.02
CA GLN A 479 -12.54 -5.12 -21.46
C GLN A 479 -11.09 -4.82 -21.81
N VAL A 480 -10.43 -3.93 -21.06
CA VAL A 480 -9.00 -3.64 -21.24
C VAL A 480 -8.16 -4.91 -21.11
N PHE A 481 -8.38 -5.69 -20.05
CA PHE A 481 -7.61 -6.92 -19.82
C PHE A 481 -7.85 -7.96 -20.93
N ASN A 482 -9.11 -8.17 -21.33
CA ASN A 482 -9.45 -9.13 -22.38
C ASN A 482 -8.86 -8.73 -23.75
N LYS A 483 -8.95 -7.45 -24.14
CA LYS A 483 -8.35 -6.97 -25.40
C LYS A 483 -6.83 -7.09 -25.37
N TRP A 484 -6.19 -6.75 -24.26
CA TRP A 484 -4.74 -6.93 -24.11
C TRP A 484 -4.32 -8.39 -24.27
N LYS A 485 -5.08 -9.33 -23.69
CA LYS A 485 -4.84 -10.77 -23.84
C LYS A 485 -5.07 -11.27 -25.27
N GLN A 486 -6.02 -10.70 -26.01
CA GLN A 486 -6.25 -11.02 -27.42
C GLN A 486 -5.07 -10.59 -28.30
N HIS A 487 -4.40 -9.50 -27.96
CA HIS A 487 -3.17 -9.02 -28.61
C HIS A 487 -1.89 -9.65 -28.02
N ALA A 488 -1.97 -10.89 -27.55
CA ALA A 488 -0.82 -11.71 -27.13
C ALA A 488 0.17 -11.05 -26.15
N ASP A 489 -0.33 -10.22 -25.23
CA ASP A 489 0.48 -9.45 -24.27
C ASP A 489 1.50 -8.50 -24.96
N GLU A 490 1.20 -7.95 -26.13
CA GLU A 490 2.11 -7.06 -26.85
C GLU A 490 2.36 -5.73 -26.11
N LYS A 491 3.64 -5.38 -25.97
CA LYS A 491 4.08 -4.14 -25.31
C LYS A 491 3.76 -2.90 -26.16
N ASP A 492 3.90 -3.00 -27.47
CA ASP A 492 3.67 -1.90 -28.39
C ASP A 492 2.18 -1.54 -28.44
N TRP A 493 1.29 -2.55 -28.42
CA TRP A 493 -0.15 -2.34 -28.30
C TRP A 493 -0.52 -1.56 -27.03
N CYS A 494 0.14 -1.84 -25.89
CA CYS A 494 -0.11 -1.08 -24.67
C CYS A 494 0.32 0.39 -24.81
N TYR A 495 1.46 0.64 -25.47
CA TYR A 495 1.95 1.99 -25.70
C TYR A 495 0.98 2.79 -26.56
N ASP A 496 0.52 2.23 -27.68
CA ASP A 496 -0.42 2.88 -28.62
C ASP A 496 -1.79 3.19 -27.99
N ASN A 497 -2.18 2.41 -26.97
CA ASN A 497 -3.47 2.57 -26.28
C ASN A 497 -3.35 3.29 -24.92
N PHE A 498 -2.20 3.89 -24.60
CA PHE A 498 -1.96 4.57 -23.32
C PHE A 498 -2.22 3.67 -22.10
N LEU A 499 -1.79 2.41 -22.18
CA LEU A 499 -1.91 1.42 -21.12
C LEU A 499 -0.55 1.10 -20.51
N ASN A 500 -0.52 0.93 -19.19
CA ASN A 500 0.67 0.51 -18.47
C ASN A 500 0.82 -1.01 -18.57
N PHE A 501 1.71 -1.45 -19.46
CA PHE A 501 2.04 -2.87 -19.65
C PHE A 501 2.43 -3.58 -18.34
N ARG A 502 3.14 -2.90 -17.43
CA ARG A 502 3.56 -3.51 -16.15
C ARG A 502 2.39 -3.72 -15.21
N SER A 503 1.46 -2.77 -15.14
CA SER A 503 0.23 -2.92 -14.36
C SER A 503 -0.60 -4.10 -14.88
N LEU A 504 -0.72 -4.26 -16.20
CA LEU A 504 -1.44 -5.38 -16.82
C LEU A 504 -0.75 -6.72 -16.58
N LYS A 505 0.58 -6.79 -16.72
CA LYS A 505 1.36 -7.99 -16.40
C LYS A 505 1.26 -8.34 -14.91
N SER A 506 1.29 -7.34 -14.03
CA SER A 506 1.06 -7.53 -12.59
C SER A 506 -0.35 -8.09 -12.34
N ALA A 507 -1.38 -7.53 -12.96
CA ALA A 507 -2.74 -8.03 -12.85
C ALA A 507 -2.88 -9.47 -13.35
N ASP A 508 -2.19 -9.85 -14.42
CA ASP A 508 -2.19 -11.23 -14.91
C ASP A 508 -1.50 -12.22 -13.93
N ASN A 509 -0.40 -11.79 -13.31
CA ASN A 509 0.25 -12.56 -12.26
C ASN A 509 -0.67 -12.72 -11.03
N VAL A 510 -1.33 -11.64 -10.60
CA VAL A 510 -2.33 -11.67 -9.51
C VAL A 510 -3.46 -12.63 -9.86
N ARG A 511 -4.04 -12.50 -11.06
CA ARG A 511 -5.12 -13.36 -11.57
C ARG A 511 -4.71 -14.83 -11.52
N THR A 512 -3.51 -15.16 -11.99
CA THR A 512 -3.00 -16.54 -12.00
C THR A 512 -2.88 -17.11 -10.59
N GLN A 513 -2.43 -16.31 -9.62
CA GLN A 513 -2.32 -16.75 -8.24
C GLN A 513 -3.68 -16.88 -7.56
N LEU A 514 -4.57 -15.90 -7.75
CA LEU A 514 -5.94 -15.98 -7.24
C LEU A 514 -6.67 -17.20 -7.84
N MET A 515 -6.44 -17.53 -9.11
CA MET A 515 -6.97 -18.74 -9.75
C MET A 515 -6.51 -20.02 -9.05
N ARG A 516 -5.21 -20.12 -8.70
CA ARG A 516 -4.68 -21.28 -7.95
C ARG A 516 -5.33 -21.39 -6.57
N ILE A 517 -5.55 -20.26 -5.89
CA ILE A 517 -6.24 -20.23 -4.60
C ILE A 517 -7.70 -20.67 -4.77
N CYS A 518 -8.42 -20.16 -5.78
CA CYS A 518 -9.79 -20.58 -6.11
C CYS A 518 -9.87 -22.09 -6.34
N GLN A 519 -8.94 -22.66 -7.13
CA GLN A 519 -8.88 -24.10 -7.39
C GLN A 519 -8.63 -24.91 -6.11
N ARG A 520 -7.69 -24.46 -5.27
CA ARG A 520 -7.38 -25.10 -3.98
C ARG A 520 -8.57 -25.09 -3.02
N LEU A 521 -9.33 -24.00 -2.98
CA LEU A 521 -10.47 -23.80 -2.08
C LEU A 521 -11.80 -24.31 -2.66
N GLY A 522 -11.81 -24.86 -3.89
CA GLY A 522 -13.02 -25.39 -4.52
C GLY A 522 -13.98 -24.31 -5.07
N VAL A 523 -13.53 -23.07 -5.25
CA VAL A 523 -14.33 -22.00 -5.89
C VAL A 523 -14.43 -22.29 -7.38
N ARG A 524 -15.64 -22.55 -7.87
CA ARG A 524 -15.89 -22.93 -9.27
C ARG A 524 -15.61 -21.76 -10.21
N MET A 525 -14.81 -22.01 -11.24
CA MET A 525 -14.54 -21.07 -12.33
C MET A 525 -15.58 -21.24 -13.44
N LEU A 526 -16.51 -20.29 -13.53
CA LEU A 526 -17.66 -20.26 -14.42
C LEU A 526 -17.65 -18.95 -15.20
N SER A 527 -18.21 -18.97 -16.40
CA SER A 527 -18.48 -17.78 -17.20
C SER A 527 -19.81 -18.00 -17.90
N THR A 528 -20.64 -16.96 -17.94
CA THR A 528 -21.87 -16.94 -18.70
C THR A 528 -21.51 -16.70 -20.16
N ASP A 529 -22.32 -17.19 -21.10
CA ASP A 529 -22.13 -16.88 -22.53
C ASP A 529 -22.04 -15.35 -22.74
N PRO A 530 -20.94 -14.82 -23.32
CA PRO A 530 -20.77 -13.38 -23.56
C PRO A 530 -21.88 -12.75 -24.42
N GLU A 531 -22.56 -13.54 -25.26
CA GLU A 531 -23.69 -13.07 -26.08
C GLU A 531 -25.02 -13.03 -25.31
N SER A 532 -25.05 -13.56 -24.09
CA SER A 532 -26.24 -13.50 -23.24
C SER A 532 -26.47 -12.09 -22.71
N LYS A 533 -27.75 -11.68 -22.69
CA LYS A 533 -28.17 -10.42 -22.04
C LYS A 533 -27.83 -10.38 -20.56
N ASP A 534 -27.69 -11.54 -19.92
CA ASP A 534 -27.39 -11.65 -18.49
C ASP A 534 -25.89 -11.53 -18.19
N TYR A 535 -25.00 -11.56 -19.19
CA TYR A 535 -23.55 -11.57 -18.98
C TYR A 535 -23.08 -10.39 -18.11
N TYR A 536 -23.31 -9.16 -18.57
CA TYR A 536 -22.93 -7.95 -17.84
C TYR A 536 -23.75 -7.74 -16.56
N VAL A 537 -25.02 -8.16 -16.56
CA VAL A 537 -25.90 -8.06 -15.38
C VAL A 537 -25.37 -8.92 -14.24
N ASN A 538 -24.95 -10.16 -14.54
CA ASN A 538 -24.40 -11.09 -13.55
C ASN A 538 -23.11 -10.57 -12.93
N ILE A 539 -22.22 -10.00 -13.75
CA ILE A 539 -20.97 -9.38 -13.27
C ILE A 539 -21.29 -8.21 -12.33
N ARG A 540 -22.21 -7.32 -12.72
CA ARG A 540 -22.61 -6.16 -11.88
C ARG A 540 -23.24 -6.61 -10.56
N LYS A 541 -24.07 -7.66 -10.56
CA LYS A 541 -24.63 -8.25 -9.33
C LYS A 541 -23.54 -8.82 -8.42
N ALA A 542 -22.56 -9.53 -8.98
CA ALA A 542 -21.43 -10.05 -8.20
C ALA A 542 -20.59 -8.92 -7.57
N VAL A 543 -20.36 -7.81 -8.28
CA VAL A 543 -19.72 -6.61 -7.71
C VAL A 543 -20.52 -6.09 -6.51
N VAL A 544 -21.84 -6.00 -6.61
CA VAL A 544 -22.70 -5.58 -5.49
C VAL A 544 -22.54 -6.49 -4.27
N CYS A 545 -22.34 -7.81 -4.42
CA CYS A 545 -22.13 -8.70 -3.27
C CYS A 545 -20.93 -8.36 -2.39
N GLY A 546 -19.86 -7.78 -2.95
CA GLY A 546 -18.72 -7.29 -2.15
C GLY A 546 -18.87 -5.83 -1.72
N PHE A 547 -19.54 -5.03 -2.54
CA PHE A 547 -19.52 -3.56 -2.46
C PHE A 547 -20.87 -2.92 -2.15
N PHE A 548 -21.84 -3.69 -1.65
CA PHE A 548 -23.15 -3.18 -1.26
C PHE A 548 -23.11 -2.10 -0.17
N MET A 549 -22.03 -1.99 0.61
CA MET A 549 -21.84 -0.88 1.55
C MET A 549 -21.34 0.41 0.87
N GLN A 550 -20.71 0.31 -0.30
CA GLN A 550 -20.13 1.41 -1.06
C GLN A 550 -21.05 1.77 -2.25
N VAL A 551 -22.23 2.27 -1.90
CA VAL A 551 -23.26 2.64 -2.88
C VAL A 551 -23.63 4.10 -2.68
N ALA A 552 -23.89 4.80 -3.79
CA ALA A 552 -24.39 6.17 -3.77
C ALA A 552 -25.68 6.28 -4.60
N HIS A 553 -26.58 7.15 -4.15
CA HIS A 553 -27.86 7.44 -4.78
C HIS A 553 -27.87 8.88 -5.34
N LEU A 554 -28.45 9.05 -6.52
CA LEU A 554 -28.58 10.35 -7.17
C LEU A 554 -29.76 11.13 -6.58
N GLU A 555 -29.47 12.22 -5.88
CA GLU A 555 -30.49 13.14 -5.38
C GLU A 555 -31.06 14.01 -6.50
N ARG A 556 -32.28 14.53 -6.32
CA ARG A 556 -32.93 15.45 -7.28
C ARG A 556 -32.12 16.71 -7.59
N SER A 557 -31.27 17.12 -6.67
CA SER A 557 -30.32 18.23 -6.81
C SER A 557 -29.14 17.93 -7.75
N GLY A 558 -29.00 16.70 -8.26
CA GLY A 558 -28.02 16.33 -9.28
C GLY A 558 -26.63 15.94 -8.75
N HIS A 559 -26.47 15.86 -7.43
CA HIS A 559 -25.31 15.28 -6.75
C HIS A 559 -25.65 13.90 -6.19
N TYR A 560 -24.63 13.12 -5.85
CA TYR A 560 -24.83 11.81 -5.22
C TYR A 560 -24.68 11.92 -3.70
N LEU A 561 -25.44 11.11 -2.96
CA LEU A 561 -25.26 10.87 -1.53
C LEU A 561 -24.87 9.41 -1.30
N THR A 562 -23.85 9.17 -0.47
CA THR A 562 -23.50 7.82 -0.04
C THR A 562 -24.59 7.23 0.86
N VAL A 563 -24.84 5.94 0.70
CA VAL A 563 -25.82 5.18 1.48
C VAL A 563 -25.41 5.15 2.96
N LYS A 564 -26.37 5.37 3.87
CA LYS A 564 -26.26 5.45 5.35
C LYS A 564 -25.40 6.59 5.90
N ASP A 565 -24.29 6.96 5.26
CA ASP A 565 -23.38 8.00 5.77
C ASP A 565 -23.73 9.42 5.29
N ASN A 566 -24.65 9.54 4.32
CA ASN A 566 -25.14 10.81 3.75
C ASN A 566 -24.02 11.77 3.32
N GLN A 567 -22.91 11.24 2.81
CA GLN A 567 -21.81 12.06 2.31
C GLN A 567 -22.11 12.52 0.89
N MET A 568 -22.04 13.83 0.67
CA MET A 568 -22.15 14.42 -0.66
C MET A 568 -20.91 14.09 -1.48
N VAL A 569 -21.12 13.42 -2.61
CA VAL A 569 -20.05 12.95 -3.51
C VAL A 569 -20.38 13.24 -4.98
N TYR A 570 -19.32 13.29 -5.78
CA TYR A 570 -19.38 13.42 -7.23
C TYR A 570 -18.68 12.25 -7.91
N LEU A 571 -19.09 11.93 -9.14
CA LEU A 571 -18.33 11.00 -9.97
C LEU A 571 -16.95 11.60 -10.25
N HIS A 572 -15.89 10.83 -10.00
CA HIS A 572 -14.54 11.27 -10.34
C HIS A 572 -14.43 11.53 -11.85
N PRO A 573 -13.68 12.55 -12.32
CA PRO A 573 -13.54 12.84 -13.75
C PRO A 573 -12.96 11.70 -14.60
N SER A 574 -12.39 10.67 -13.96
CA SER A 574 -11.91 9.47 -14.63
C SER A 574 -12.98 8.40 -14.86
N ALA A 575 -14.18 8.57 -14.29
CA ALA A 575 -15.26 7.60 -14.45
C ALA A 575 -15.76 7.60 -15.90
N CYS A 576 -16.08 6.43 -16.42
CA CYS A 576 -16.47 6.25 -17.82
C CYS A 576 -17.99 6.41 -18.06
N LEU A 577 -18.74 6.82 -17.03
CA LEU A 577 -20.19 6.97 -17.11
C LEU A 577 -20.56 8.34 -17.70
N ASP A 578 -21.12 8.34 -18.90
CA ASP A 578 -21.64 9.55 -19.56
C ASP A 578 -22.98 10.01 -18.94
N GLN A 579 -23.78 9.06 -18.48
CA GLN A 579 -25.06 9.32 -17.82
C GLN A 579 -24.90 9.31 -16.30
N LYS A 580 -25.84 9.96 -15.60
CA LYS A 580 -25.95 9.88 -14.14
C LYS A 580 -27.06 8.87 -13.78
N PRO A 581 -26.72 7.59 -13.59
CA PRO A 581 -27.69 6.59 -13.14
C PRO A 581 -28.21 6.91 -11.73
N GLU A 582 -29.40 6.39 -11.39
CA GLU A 582 -30.01 6.62 -10.08
C GLU A 582 -29.18 6.00 -8.94
N TRP A 583 -28.60 4.83 -9.17
CA TRP A 583 -27.80 4.10 -8.19
C TRP A 583 -26.45 3.72 -8.78
N VAL A 584 -25.40 3.92 -8.00
CA VAL A 584 -24.04 3.50 -8.37
C VAL A 584 -23.35 2.76 -7.25
N VAL A 585 -22.59 1.74 -7.61
CA VAL A 585 -21.57 1.14 -6.74
C VAL A 585 -20.21 1.75 -7.06
N TYR A 586 -19.38 2.00 -6.04
CA TYR A 586 -18.04 2.54 -6.20
C TYR A 586 -17.01 1.71 -5.43
N GLN A 587 -15.76 1.75 -5.87
CA GLN A 587 -14.65 1.05 -5.19
C GLN A 587 -13.97 1.94 -4.14
N GLU A 588 -13.79 3.22 -4.46
CA GLU A 588 -12.93 4.11 -3.68
C GLU A 588 -13.58 5.48 -3.48
N PHE A 589 -13.43 5.98 -2.26
CA PHE A 589 -13.81 7.33 -1.88
C PHE A 589 -12.54 8.19 -1.84
N VAL A 590 -12.53 9.29 -2.60
CA VAL A 590 -11.38 10.19 -2.74
C VAL A 590 -11.73 11.54 -2.10
N LEU A 591 -11.07 11.83 -0.98
CA LEU A 591 -11.20 13.11 -0.28
C LEU A 591 -10.27 14.16 -0.92
N THR A 592 -10.84 15.22 -1.49
CA THR A 592 -10.09 16.40 -1.97
C THR A 592 -10.81 17.68 -1.54
N THR A 593 -10.70 18.77 -2.30
CA THR A 593 -11.58 19.95 -2.13
C THR A 593 -13.05 19.62 -2.35
N ARG A 594 -13.34 18.60 -3.17
CA ARG A 594 -14.65 17.94 -3.27
C ARG A 594 -14.48 16.45 -3.05
N ASN A 595 -15.51 15.81 -2.53
CA ASN A 595 -15.50 14.36 -2.35
C ASN A 595 -15.88 13.69 -3.66
N TYR A 596 -15.04 12.76 -4.11
CA TYR A 596 -15.29 11.99 -5.32
C TYR A 596 -15.42 10.51 -5.02
N ILE A 597 -16.19 9.81 -5.84
CA ILE A 597 -16.20 8.35 -5.90
C ILE A 597 -15.55 7.89 -7.20
N ARG A 598 -14.66 6.90 -7.11
CA ARG A 598 -13.83 6.40 -8.21
C ARG A 598 -14.11 4.92 -8.47
N THR A 599 -13.94 4.52 -9.74
CA THR A 599 -14.26 3.19 -10.26
C THR A 599 -15.74 2.87 -10.01
N VAL A 600 -16.59 3.50 -10.79
CA VAL A 600 -18.04 3.55 -10.57
C VAL A 600 -18.76 2.66 -11.58
N THR A 601 -19.80 1.97 -11.14
CA THR A 601 -20.63 1.13 -12.02
C THR A 601 -22.10 1.34 -11.69
N ASP A 602 -22.91 1.46 -12.73
CA ASP A 602 -24.36 1.55 -12.63
C ASP A 602 -24.91 0.27 -11.99
N ILE A 603 -25.94 0.38 -11.15
CA ILE A 603 -26.61 -0.78 -10.54
C ILE A 603 -28.12 -0.52 -10.43
N LYS A 604 -28.89 -1.59 -10.22
CA LYS A 604 -30.33 -1.47 -9.93
C LYS A 604 -30.57 -1.57 -8.43
N GLY A 605 -31.43 -0.70 -7.90
CA GLY A 605 -31.82 -0.73 -6.49
C GLY A 605 -32.47 -2.06 -6.06
N GLU A 606 -33.12 -2.78 -6.97
CA GLU A 606 -33.67 -4.13 -6.73
C GLU A 606 -32.58 -5.12 -6.26
N TRP A 607 -31.38 -5.03 -6.83
CA TRP A 607 -30.27 -5.92 -6.49
C TRP A 607 -29.75 -5.70 -5.07
N LEU A 608 -29.81 -4.47 -4.57
CA LEU A 608 -29.39 -4.12 -3.21
C LEU A 608 -30.24 -4.86 -2.17
N ILE A 609 -31.56 -4.87 -2.41
CA ILE A 609 -32.55 -5.49 -1.55
C ILE A 609 -32.50 -7.02 -1.66
N ASP A 610 -32.20 -7.57 -2.84
CA ASP A 610 -32.09 -9.01 -3.04
C ASP A 610 -30.79 -9.60 -2.47
N ILE A 611 -29.67 -8.88 -2.62
CA ILE A 611 -28.35 -9.37 -2.23
C ILE A 611 -28.08 -9.15 -0.73
N SER A 612 -28.47 -7.99 -0.18
CA SER A 612 -28.18 -7.64 1.21
C SER A 612 -29.40 -7.00 1.90
N PRO A 613 -30.48 -7.78 2.11
CA PRO A 613 -31.72 -7.27 2.72
C PRO A 613 -31.49 -6.73 4.14
N HIS A 614 -30.61 -7.35 4.92
CA HIS A 614 -30.27 -6.91 6.28
C HIS A 614 -29.62 -5.52 6.30
N TYR A 615 -28.72 -5.24 5.35
CA TYR A 615 -28.07 -3.93 5.28
C TYR A 615 -29.04 -2.85 4.75
N TYR A 616 -29.89 -3.21 3.78
CA TYR A 616 -30.88 -2.33 3.15
C TYR A 616 -32.26 -2.40 3.80
N ASP A 617 -32.33 -2.70 5.10
CA ASP A 617 -33.56 -2.55 5.87
C ASP A 617 -33.92 -1.06 5.99
N VAL A 618 -35.12 -0.73 5.52
CA VAL A 618 -35.68 0.62 5.51
C VAL A 618 -35.84 1.17 6.94
N SER A 619 -36.08 0.30 7.93
CA SER A 619 -36.25 0.70 9.33
C SER A 619 -35.02 1.42 9.88
N ASN A 620 -33.84 1.02 9.41
CA ASN A 620 -32.53 1.51 9.84
C ASN A 620 -31.91 2.52 8.87
N PHE A 621 -32.68 3.00 7.88
CA PHE A 621 -32.19 3.90 6.85
C PHE A 621 -32.49 5.38 7.17
N PRO A 622 -31.52 6.30 6.98
CA PRO A 622 -31.75 7.72 7.18
C PRO A 622 -32.83 8.24 6.23
N ASN A 623 -33.58 9.26 6.66
CA ASN A 623 -34.57 9.92 5.81
C ASN A 623 -33.87 10.63 4.62
N GLY A 624 -34.34 10.40 3.40
CA GLY A 624 -33.73 10.95 2.17
C GLY A 624 -34.44 10.51 0.88
N ASP A 625 -33.95 10.90 -0.30
CA ASP A 625 -34.47 10.35 -1.58
C ASP A 625 -34.14 8.85 -1.69
N ALA A 626 -32.95 8.43 -1.24
CA ALA A 626 -32.54 7.02 -1.24
C ALA A 626 -33.50 6.09 -0.48
N ARG A 627 -33.93 6.49 0.73
CA ARG A 627 -34.92 5.73 1.52
C ARG A 627 -36.26 5.63 0.80
N ARG A 628 -36.76 6.75 0.24
CA ARG A 628 -38.02 6.77 -0.53
C ARG A 628 -37.93 5.92 -1.80
N ALA A 629 -36.76 5.84 -2.41
CA ALA A 629 -36.52 4.93 -3.54
C ALA A 629 -36.58 3.46 -3.09
N LEU A 630 -35.94 3.10 -1.97
CA LEU A 630 -36.03 1.74 -1.39
C LEU A 630 -37.47 1.37 -0.98
N GLU A 631 -38.20 2.26 -0.31
CA GLU A 631 -39.61 2.04 0.08
C GLU A 631 -40.49 1.72 -1.14
N ARG A 632 -40.30 2.44 -2.25
CA ARG A 632 -41.01 2.16 -3.51
C ARG A 632 -40.67 0.77 -4.06
N LEU A 633 -39.41 0.35 -3.96
CA LEU A 633 -38.96 -0.96 -4.42
C LEU A 633 -39.50 -2.10 -3.54
N TYR A 634 -39.49 -1.95 -2.22
CA TYR A 634 -40.11 -2.91 -1.29
C TYR A 634 -41.62 -3.02 -1.55
N ALA A 635 -42.33 -1.90 -1.70
CA ALA A 635 -43.77 -1.90 -2.01
C ALA A 635 -44.10 -2.49 -3.40
N LYS A 636 -43.19 -2.38 -4.37
CA LYS A 636 -43.30 -3.07 -5.66
C LYS A 636 -43.13 -4.58 -5.47
N ARG A 637 -42.10 -5.01 -4.74
CA ARG A 637 -41.82 -6.42 -4.44
C ARG A 637 -42.96 -7.09 -3.69
N GLU A 638 -43.58 -6.42 -2.73
CA GLU A 638 -44.75 -6.93 -2.02
C GLU A 638 -45.97 -7.07 -2.94
N ARG A 639 -46.20 -6.09 -3.83
CA ARG A 639 -47.26 -6.19 -4.85
C ARG A 639 -47.04 -7.38 -5.77
N ASP A 640 -45.85 -7.52 -6.33
CA ASP A 640 -45.48 -8.63 -7.22
C ASP A 640 -45.63 -9.99 -6.53
N ARG A 641 -45.28 -10.08 -5.23
CA ARG A 641 -45.44 -11.30 -4.42
C ARG A 641 -46.90 -11.59 -4.06
N SER A 642 -47.74 -10.57 -3.90
CA SER A 642 -49.15 -10.70 -3.53
C SER A 642 -50.08 -11.07 -4.69
N GLY A 643 -49.59 -11.04 -5.94
CA GLY A 643 -50.35 -11.43 -7.13
C GLY A 643 -51.61 -10.61 -7.43
N LYS A 644 -51.83 -9.50 -6.70
CA LYS A 644 -52.94 -8.58 -6.94
C LYS A 644 -52.56 -7.61 -8.07
N PHE A 645 -52.90 -8.00 -9.29
CA PHE A 645 -52.94 -7.10 -10.44
C PHE A 645 -54.09 -6.09 -10.32
#